data_AF-A0AA38XMW2-F1
#
_entry.id   AF-A0AA38XMW2-F1
#
_cell.length_a   1.000
_cell.length_b   1.000
_cell.length_c   1.000
_cell.angle_alpha   90.00
_cell.angle_beta   90.00
_cell.angle_gamma   90.00
#
_symmetry.space_group_name_H-M   'P 1'
#
loop_
_entity.id
_entity.type
_entity.pdbx_description
1 polymer ?
#
loop_
_entity_poly.entity_id
_entity_poly.type
_entity_poly.pdbx_seq_one_letter_code
_entity_poly.pdbx_strand_id
1 'polypeptide(L)'
;MAQPMSTSITSPDPQGRGRPDESSPLLTSKPQRKPGQAGDNDQDGQKGFTSRLWGGGLRDYLCCIPRKKKPPTTESSANAKNVILKSPLEAVDAAPLKAWADGVFNSELLKQSIVPRNITAAGTGETITPPDDVGKPAALKTGTYRGTKLALTQMTKRIEARFESFFDVAGFETSVPLKSAVAAKDLYMFQAPGCDRYPPHLDIIPKVDQVSLLKVFDFMRMLDTGTIISTLIPDKILDFIYDHPEGVTIDAIETRNNELLKDKEDIFDEDNFIGTNPTTLRQAPSDTVKEFIELVQPNSEMYRLLSGTDQSAFYVQDCSYFRAAIGADKNADLISSDELRRLPATVTLFQLTDAGVLHPLAIAINFKGSLKGSVVIFNKRANTSAPEPKDDWPWRYAKTCAQVSDWLLHEVAVHSVNTHFVEEVSIVAAHRAFSVTHPVYRLLQAHWAKTLSINAAARSSLVPNIITKLVGITDSQLYSFTRDAFSRFDWSGQYVPNDLNARGFPTDQLAGNPKYHNYAYGRNILLMWQTLHKFVAAVIGIDIHSDEQVEKDEQIQSWSEEMRSDEGGQLKSFPEIKTIAELVDAVTMCIHIASPQHTAINYLQSYYMAYVPNKPSALYAPLPKSLDELTSYKEANLVAAYPIEHSREWLLSSHVPHLLSYRVAEDQNLLNFALSTAKLATLHNHGQLAAAAAQLYADLLQLAELFKSNSKELDDQKKPYDVMDPTFTAVSILL
;
A
#
# COMPACT_ATOMS: atom_id res chain seq x y z
N MET A 1 6.91 -46.56 18.95
CA MET A 1 6.26 -46.82 20.25
C MET A 1 5.39 -45.61 20.54
N ALA A 2 4.10 -45.72 20.89
CA ALA A 2 3.26 -46.91 21.09
C ALA A 2 2.36 -47.20 19.85
N GLN A 3 1.21 -47.87 20.04
CA GLN A 3 0.33 -48.42 18.99
C GLN A 3 -0.96 -47.59 18.76
N PRO A 4 -1.61 -47.71 17.59
CA PRO A 4 -2.93 -47.15 17.32
C PRO A 4 -4.07 -48.07 17.82
N MET A 5 -5.30 -47.54 17.87
CA MET A 5 -6.53 -48.34 17.91
C MET A 5 -7.35 -48.13 16.64
N SER A 6 -7.98 -49.21 16.15
CA SER A 6 -8.88 -49.21 15.00
C SER A 6 -10.10 -50.08 15.29
N THR A 7 -11.29 -49.55 15.10
CA THR A 7 -12.53 -50.34 15.01
C THR A 7 -13.47 -49.73 13.98
N SER A 8 -13.62 -50.40 12.84
CA SER A 8 -14.82 -50.30 12.00
C SER A 8 -15.95 -51.13 12.61
N ILE A 9 -17.21 -50.92 12.17
CA ILE A 9 -18.15 -51.96 11.69
C ILE A 9 -19.58 -51.42 11.39
N THR A 10 -20.01 -51.64 10.13
CA THR A 10 -21.36 -51.77 9.56
C THR A 10 -22.53 -50.80 9.89
N SER A 11 -23.12 -50.26 8.83
CA SER A 11 -24.56 -49.92 8.72
C SER A 11 -25.45 -51.18 8.69
N PRO A 12 -26.77 -51.02 8.87
CA PRO A 12 -27.69 -51.59 7.88
C PRO A 12 -28.86 -50.66 7.48
N ASP A 13 -29.18 -50.64 6.19
CA ASP A 13 -30.48 -50.27 5.60
C ASP A 13 -31.22 -51.58 5.26
N PRO A 14 -32.57 -51.67 5.31
CA PRO A 14 -33.30 -51.64 4.01
C PRO A 14 -34.78 -51.17 4.01
N GLN A 15 -35.19 -50.62 2.85
CA GLN A 15 -36.57 -50.60 2.26
C GLN A 15 -37.63 -49.65 2.86
N GLY A 16 -38.50 -48.98 2.07
CA GLY A 16 -38.49 -48.81 0.60
C GLY A 16 -39.87 -48.53 -0.06
N ARG A 17 -39.84 -48.27 -1.39
CA ARG A 17 -40.95 -48.21 -2.39
C ARG A 17 -41.87 -46.96 -2.38
N GLY A 18 -42.13 -46.39 -3.58
CA GLY A 18 -43.16 -45.37 -3.80
C GLY A 18 -43.10 -44.58 -5.11
N ARG A 19 -43.64 -45.12 -6.22
CA ARG A 19 -44.08 -44.41 -7.45
C ARG A 19 -45.44 -45.02 -7.85
N PRO A 20 -46.40 -44.24 -8.38
CA PRO A 20 -46.45 -43.83 -9.80
C PRO A 20 -46.83 -42.32 -9.97
N ASP A 21 -47.28 -41.80 -11.12
CA ASP A 21 -46.88 -41.81 -12.55
C ASP A 21 -48.04 -41.12 -13.36
N GLU A 22 -47.83 -40.77 -14.64
CA GLU A 22 -48.81 -40.15 -15.57
C GLU A 22 -49.29 -38.71 -15.20
N SER A 23 -49.82 -37.84 -16.09
CA SER A 23 -50.16 -37.92 -17.53
C SER A 23 -49.90 -36.59 -18.28
N SER A 24 -49.92 -36.62 -19.63
CA SER A 24 -49.85 -35.46 -20.57
C SER A 24 -51.29 -35.00 -20.98
N PRO A 25 -51.62 -34.21 -22.07
CA PRO A 25 -50.79 -33.68 -23.18
C PRO A 25 -51.18 -32.31 -23.87
N LEU A 26 -50.42 -31.96 -24.93
CA LEU A 26 -50.80 -31.27 -26.20
C LEU A 26 -51.37 -29.82 -26.23
N LEU A 27 -50.76 -28.96 -27.06
CA LEU A 27 -51.34 -28.53 -28.37
C LEU A 27 -50.37 -27.75 -29.29
N THR A 28 -50.70 -27.71 -30.58
CA THR A 28 -50.03 -26.95 -31.68
C THR A 28 -50.80 -25.64 -31.98
N SER A 29 -50.49 -24.70 -32.90
CA SER A 29 -49.61 -24.64 -34.10
C SER A 29 -49.30 -23.18 -34.52
N LYS A 30 -48.39 -22.97 -35.49
CA LYS A 30 -48.24 -21.73 -36.31
C LYS A 30 -49.31 -21.70 -37.46
N PRO A 31 -49.37 -20.76 -38.45
CA PRO A 31 -48.47 -19.63 -38.79
C PRO A 31 -49.11 -18.33 -39.38
N GLN A 32 -48.24 -17.40 -39.84
CA GLN A 32 -48.38 -16.42 -40.95
C GLN A 32 -49.37 -15.23 -40.89
N ARG A 33 -48.81 -14.01 -41.02
CA ARG A 33 -49.03 -13.13 -42.21
C ARG A 33 -47.87 -12.12 -42.42
N LYS A 34 -47.79 -11.59 -43.64
CA LYS A 34 -46.79 -10.69 -44.29
C LYS A 34 -47.48 -10.13 -45.58
N PRO A 35 -46.88 -9.26 -46.43
CA PRO A 35 -45.82 -8.25 -46.28
C PRO A 35 -46.15 -6.89 -46.97
N GLY A 36 -45.14 -6.01 -47.11
CA GLY A 36 -44.98 -5.07 -48.25
C GLY A 36 -45.42 -3.61 -48.04
N GLN A 37 -45.06 -2.64 -48.90
CA GLN A 37 -44.01 -2.49 -49.96
C GLN A 37 -44.12 -1.03 -50.49
N ALA A 38 -43.16 -0.36 -51.15
CA ALA A 38 -41.74 -0.55 -51.52
C ALA A 38 -41.05 0.86 -51.44
N GLY A 39 -39.82 1.16 -51.87
CA GLY A 39 -38.71 0.46 -52.54
C GLY A 39 -37.40 1.26 -52.30
N ASP A 40 -36.21 0.73 -52.57
CA ASP A 40 -35.53 0.65 -53.88
C ASP A 40 -34.96 2.02 -54.34
N ASN A 41 -33.74 2.14 -54.89
CA ASN A 41 -32.94 1.11 -55.55
C ASN A 41 -31.41 1.38 -55.60
N ASP A 42 -30.62 0.29 -55.61
CA ASP A 42 -29.36 0.09 -56.37
C ASP A 42 -28.08 0.96 -56.13
N GLN A 43 -26.85 0.48 -56.43
CA GLN A 43 -26.41 -0.79 -57.05
C GLN A 43 -25.02 -1.30 -56.56
N ASP A 44 -24.72 -2.54 -56.94
CA ASP A 44 -23.48 -3.38 -56.84
C ASP A 44 -22.10 -2.79 -56.44
N GLY A 45 -21.16 -3.57 -55.88
CA GLY A 45 -21.24 -4.98 -55.45
C GLY A 45 -19.93 -5.79 -55.55
N GLN A 46 -19.82 -6.88 -54.75
CA GLN A 46 -18.83 -7.99 -54.87
C GLN A 46 -17.33 -7.65 -54.60
N LYS A 47 -16.43 -8.54 -54.13
CA LYS A 47 -16.50 -9.94 -53.66
C LYS A 47 -15.27 -10.29 -52.78
N GLY A 48 -15.45 -11.22 -51.84
CA GLY A 48 -14.45 -12.19 -51.30
C GLY A 48 -12.98 -11.81 -51.02
N PHE A 49 -12.56 -11.93 -49.75
CA PHE A 49 -11.14 -11.91 -49.33
C PHE A 49 -10.66 -13.32 -48.92
N THR A 50 -9.42 -13.71 -49.23
CA THR A 50 -8.84 -15.00 -48.80
C THR A 50 -7.35 -14.92 -48.38
N SER A 51 -7.09 -15.37 -47.14
CA SER A 51 -5.90 -16.07 -46.64
C SER A 51 -4.45 -15.52 -46.79
N ARG A 52 -3.74 -15.48 -45.63
CA ARG A 52 -2.27 -15.55 -45.42
C ARG A 52 -1.44 -14.35 -45.92
N LEU A 53 -0.42 -13.84 -45.24
CA LEU A 53 0.67 -14.49 -44.47
C LEU A 53 1.08 -13.68 -43.21
N TRP A 54 1.79 -14.32 -42.27
CA TRP A 54 2.53 -13.70 -41.16
C TRP A 54 4.06 -13.73 -41.44
N GLY A 55 4.82 -12.78 -40.89
CA GLY A 55 6.29 -12.86 -40.86
C GLY A 55 6.98 -11.54 -40.51
N GLY A 56 7.60 -11.46 -39.34
CA GLY A 56 8.36 -10.28 -38.86
C GLY A 56 8.55 -10.35 -37.35
N GLY A 57 9.77 -10.57 -36.88
CA GLY A 57 10.08 -10.83 -35.46
C GLY A 57 10.62 -9.61 -34.73
N LEU A 58 10.39 -9.55 -33.42
CA LEU A 58 10.94 -8.53 -32.52
C LEU A 58 12.45 -8.76 -32.33
N ARG A 59 13.30 -7.84 -32.79
CA ARG A 59 14.72 -7.78 -32.45
C ARG A 59 15.30 -6.36 -32.61
N ASP A 60 16.28 -6.08 -31.75
CA ASP A 60 17.36 -5.10 -31.93
C ASP A 60 16.97 -3.60 -32.06
N TYR A 61 16.45 -2.99 -30.98
CA TYR A 61 16.40 -1.52 -30.80
C TYR A 61 16.86 -1.08 -29.41
N LEU A 62 17.82 -0.14 -29.36
CA LEU A 62 18.46 0.45 -28.17
C LEU A 62 19.07 1.81 -28.51
N CYS A 63 19.10 2.76 -27.56
CA CYS A 63 19.69 4.11 -27.63
C CYS A 63 19.02 5.10 -28.64
N CYS A 64 19.01 6.43 -28.47
CA CYS A 64 19.55 7.32 -27.41
C CYS A 64 18.80 8.67 -27.35
N ILE A 65 19.21 9.58 -26.44
CA ILE A 65 18.51 10.85 -26.09
C ILE A 65 19.16 12.13 -26.76
N PRO A 66 18.77 13.42 -26.54
CA PRO A 66 18.18 14.23 -27.64
C PRO A 66 18.64 15.72 -27.78
N ARG A 67 17.79 16.56 -28.44
CA ARG A 67 17.65 18.07 -28.33
C ARG A 67 18.69 18.94 -29.11
N LYS A 68 18.46 20.17 -29.64
CA LYS A 68 17.36 21.20 -29.79
C LYS A 68 17.37 21.74 -31.29
N LYS A 69 16.88 22.90 -31.84
CA LYS A 69 16.19 24.17 -31.40
C LYS A 69 15.55 25.07 -32.55
N LYS A 70 14.26 24.90 -32.93
CA LYS A 70 13.30 25.90 -33.53
C LYS A 70 13.43 26.48 -35.00
N PRO A 71 12.33 27.08 -35.56
CA PRO A 71 12.11 27.48 -36.99
C PRO A 71 12.09 29.04 -37.16
N PRO A 72 11.57 29.73 -38.23
CA PRO A 72 10.73 29.37 -39.41
C PRO A 72 11.36 29.83 -40.77
N THR A 73 10.75 29.98 -41.97
CA THR A 73 9.37 30.31 -42.44
C THR A 73 8.91 29.62 -43.75
N THR A 74 7.68 29.97 -44.17
CA THR A 74 6.84 29.59 -45.32
C THR A 74 7.42 29.74 -46.74
N GLU A 75 7.35 28.68 -47.56
CA GLU A 75 7.00 28.80 -48.99
C GLU A 75 6.49 27.46 -49.60
N SER A 76 5.64 27.56 -50.64
CA SER A 76 5.08 26.46 -51.47
C SER A 76 4.19 25.38 -50.79
N SER A 77 2.90 25.38 -51.11
CA SER A 77 1.93 24.33 -50.75
C SER A 77 2.05 23.04 -51.58
N ALA A 78 3.05 22.93 -52.46
CA ALA A 78 3.28 21.75 -53.31
C ALA A 78 3.99 20.59 -52.57
N ASN A 79 4.71 20.87 -51.49
CA ASN A 79 5.58 19.88 -50.85
C ASN A 79 4.88 18.94 -49.84
N ALA A 80 3.60 19.17 -49.52
CA ALA A 80 2.91 18.49 -48.42
C ALA A 80 2.82 16.95 -48.53
N LYS A 81 2.99 16.37 -49.74
CA LYS A 81 3.04 14.91 -49.94
C LYS A 81 4.43 14.29 -49.72
N ASN A 82 5.50 15.10 -49.69
CA ASN A 82 6.89 14.65 -49.52
C ASN A 82 7.46 14.93 -48.11
N VAL A 83 6.64 15.41 -47.16
CA VAL A 83 7.07 15.68 -45.77
C VAL A 83 7.06 14.41 -44.90
N ILE A 84 6.54 13.28 -45.41
CA ILE A 84 6.62 11.96 -44.76
C ILE A 84 8.00 11.32 -45.01
N LEU A 85 9.07 12.01 -44.55
CA LEU A 85 10.47 11.60 -44.70
C LEU A 85 11.20 11.50 -43.34
N LYS A 86 10.54 10.81 -42.41
CA LYS A 86 11.20 9.92 -41.45
C LYS A 86 10.70 8.51 -41.73
N SER A 87 11.51 7.49 -41.46
CA SER A 87 10.97 6.12 -41.46
C SER A 87 9.88 5.98 -40.38
N PRO A 88 8.85 5.14 -40.58
CA PRO A 88 7.87 4.86 -39.53
C PRO A 88 8.50 4.28 -38.25
N LEU A 89 9.67 3.62 -38.36
CA LEU A 89 10.42 3.14 -37.21
C LEU A 89 10.98 4.31 -36.40
N GLU A 90 11.74 5.24 -37.00
CA GLU A 90 12.23 6.44 -36.29
C GLU A 90 11.13 7.27 -35.60
N ALA A 91 9.90 7.23 -36.14
CA ALA A 91 8.75 7.91 -35.55
C ALA A 91 8.14 7.15 -34.36
N VAL A 92 8.29 5.82 -34.31
CA VAL A 92 7.88 4.95 -33.21
C VAL A 92 8.97 4.88 -32.13
N ASP A 93 10.24 4.73 -32.52
CA ASP A 93 11.39 4.68 -31.60
C ASP A 93 11.53 5.99 -30.80
N ALA A 94 11.17 7.12 -31.41
CA ALA A 94 11.13 8.43 -30.75
C ALA A 94 9.83 8.71 -29.96
N ALA A 95 8.86 7.78 -29.95
CA ALA A 95 7.58 7.93 -29.28
C ALA A 95 7.51 7.02 -28.05
N PRO A 96 7.75 7.53 -26.82
CA PRO A 96 7.86 6.68 -25.65
C PRO A 96 6.51 6.05 -25.29
N LEU A 97 6.50 4.73 -25.09
CA LEU A 97 5.31 3.96 -24.73
C LEU A 97 4.67 4.53 -23.44
N LYS A 98 3.35 4.73 -23.46
CA LYS A 98 2.60 5.31 -22.33
C LYS A 98 1.78 4.29 -21.53
N ALA A 99 1.32 3.25 -22.19
CA ALA A 99 0.61 2.11 -21.61
C ALA A 99 0.69 0.93 -22.58
N TRP A 100 0.52 -0.30 -22.08
CA TRP A 100 0.33 -1.47 -22.94
C TRP A 100 -1.12 -1.57 -23.44
N ALA A 101 -1.31 -1.89 -24.72
CA ALA A 101 -2.63 -2.24 -25.24
C ALA A 101 -2.96 -3.69 -24.84
N ASP A 102 -4.09 -3.92 -24.16
CA ASP A 102 -4.38 -5.19 -23.47
C ASP A 102 -4.32 -6.44 -24.37
N GLY A 103 -4.83 -6.35 -25.60
CA GLY A 103 -4.77 -7.46 -26.56
C GLY A 103 -3.35 -7.79 -27.02
N VAL A 104 -2.47 -6.78 -27.11
CA VAL A 104 -1.05 -6.95 -27.44
C VAL A 104 -0.30 -7.54 -26.25
N PHE A 105 -0.57 -7.04 -25.03
CA PHE A 105 0.00 -7.58 -23.79
C PHE A 105 -0.38 -9.06 -23.61
N ASN A 106 -1.67 -9.41 -23.77
CA ASN A 106 -2.13 -10.81 -23.76
C ASN A 106 -1.36 -11.69 -24.75
N SER A 107 -1.18 -11.21 -25.98
CA SER A 107 -0.51 -11.94 -27.05
C SER A 107 0.97 -12.17 -26.74
N GLU A 108 1.65 -11.19 -26.15
CA GLU A 108 3.05 -11.32 -25.76
C GLU A 108 3.23 -12.21 -24.51
N LEU A 109 2.34 -12.13 -23.52
CA LEU A 109 2.35 -13.05 -22.36
C LEU A 109 2.24 -14.50 -22.82
N LEU A 110 1.27 -14.83 -23.69
CA LEU A 110 1.11 -16.17 -24.26
C LEU A 110 2.37 -16.61 -25.04
N LYS A 111 2.92 -15.73 -25.89
CA LYS A 111 4.13 -15.96 -26.70
C LYS A 111 5.39 -16.20 -25.85
N GLN A 112 5.51 -15.55 -24.70
CA GLN A 112 6.60 -15.78 -23.73
C GLN A 112 6.31 -16.94 -22.77
N SER A 113 5.17 -17.64 -22.94
CA SER A 113 4.65 -18.67 -22.02
C SER A 113 4.47 -18.17 -20.58
N ILE A 114 4.21 -16.87 -20.40
CA ILE A 114 3.93 -16.24 -19.11
C ILE A 114 2.43 -16.41 -18.80
N VAL A 115 2.12 -17.60 -18.29
CA VAL A 115 0.76 -18.07 -17.97
C VAL A 115 0.74 -18.77 -16.61
N PRO A 116 -0.43 -18.93 -15.96
CA PRO A 116 -0.56 -19.78 -14.79
C PRO A 116 -0.09 -21.20 -15.10
N ARG A 117 0.62 -21.82 -14.15
CA ARG A 117 1.28 -23.13 -14.26
C ARG A 117 0.26 -24.28 -14.24
N ASN A 118 0.75 -25.51 -14.41
CA ASN A 118 -0.02 -26.71 -14.07
C ASN A 118 -0.38 -26.67 -12.58
N ILE A 119 -1.66 -26.83 -12.24
CA ILE A 119 -2.09 -26.99 -10.85
C ILE A 119 -3.17 -28.06 -10.75
N THR A 120 -3.04 -28.93 -9.76
CA THR A 120 -4.11 -29.86 -9.37
C THR A 120 -4.99 -29.15 -8.34
N ALA A 121 -6.28 -29.01 -8.64
CA ALA A 121 -7.23 -28.43 -7.70
C ALA A 121 -7.42 -29.37 -6.50
N ALA A 122 -7.20 -28.84 -5.29
CA ALA A 122 -7.31 -29.61 -4.06
C ALA A 122 -8.73 -30.16 -3.89
N GLY A 123 -8.85 -31.47 -3.63
CA GLY A 123 -10.13 -32.15 -3.42
C GLY A 123 -10.85 -32.63 -4.69
N THR A 124 -10.56 -32.10 -5.89
CA THR A 124 -11.19 -32.62 -7.14
C THR A 124 -10.31 -33.60 -7.91
N GLY A 125 -8.98 -33.49 -7.80
CA GLY A 125 -8.03 -34.26 -8.60
C GLY A 125 -7.93 -33.82 -10.06
N GLU A 126 -8.72 -32.83 -10.48
CA GLU A 126 -8.62 -32.22 -11.80
C GLU A 126 -7.32 -31.41 -11.87
N THR A 127 -6.52 -31.66 -12.91
CA THR A 127 -5.29 -30.91 -13.17
C THR A 127 -5.55 -29.92 -14.29
N ILE A 128 -5.56 -28.63 -13.96
CA ILE A 128 -5.59 -27.56 -14.94
C ILE A 128 -4.19 -27.41 -15.51
N THR A 129 -4.05 -27.62 -16.81
CA THR A 129 -2.86 -27.28 -17.59
C THR A 129 -3.03 -25.90 -18.25
N PRO A 130 -1.92 -25.24 -18.65
CA PRO A 130 -1.93 -24.30 -19.77
C PRO A 130 -2.53 -24.94 -21.03
N PRO A 131 -2.86 -24.14 -22.05
CA PRO A 131 -3.10 -24.66 -23.40
C PRO A 131 -1.90 -25.50 -23.87
N ASP A 132 -2.15 -26.64 -24.53
CA ASP A 132 -1.12 -27.64 -24.85
C ASP A 132 -0.03 -27.13 -25.83
N ASP A 133 -0.25 -25.99 -26.47
CA ASP A 133 0.66 -25.28 -27.36
C ASP A 133 1.54 -24.23 -26.66
N VAL A 134 1.31 -23.95 -25.36
CA VAL A 134 2.10 -23.02 -24.55
C VAL A 134 3.23 -23.76 -23.82
N GLY A 135 4.43 -23.19 -23.87
CA GLY A 135 5.63 -23.78 -23.26
C GLY A 135 5.68 -23.66 -21.74
N LYS A 136 6.80 -24.08 -21.15
CA LYS A 136 7.09 -23.75 -19.75
C LYS A 136 7.40 -22.25 -19.62
N PRO A 137 6.87 -21.52 -18.63
CA PRO A 137 7.24 -20.14 -18.37
C PRO A 137 8.76 -19.99 -18.21
N ALA A 138 9.35 -19.05 -18.94
CA ALA A 138 10.73 -18.64 -18.77
C ALA A 138 10.78 -17.21 -18.24
N ALA A 139 11.68 -16.92 -17.30
CA ALA A 139 11.96 -15.55 -16.90
C ALA A 139 12.46 -14.76 -18.12
N LEU A 140 11.93 -13.55 -18.32
CA LEU A 140 12.34 -12.67 -19.41
C LEU A 140 13.85 -12.41 -19.32
N LYS A 141 14.61 -12.69 -20.38
CA LYS A 141 16.07 -12.50 -20.34
C LYS A 141 16.50 -11.05 -20.43
N THR A 142 15.69 -10.24 -21.10
CA THR A 142 15.96 -8.83 -21.36
C THR A 142 14.66 -8.06 -21.44
N GLY A 143 14.59 -6.88 -20.83
CA GLY A 143 13.49 -5.94 -20.99
C GLY A 143 13.97 -4.50 -20.82
N THR A 144 13.13 -3.53 -21.16
CA THR A 144 13.44 -2.11 -20.91
C THR A 144 12.91 -1.65 -19.55
N TYR A 145 13.50 -0.62 -18.95
CA TYR A 145 13.06 -0.11 -17.64
C TYR A 145 11.60 0.33 -17.68
N ARG A 146 11.26 1.19 -18.64
CA ARG A 146 9.89 1.70 -18.84
C ARG A 146 8.92 0.60 -19.29
N GLY A 147 9.36 -0.32 -20.17
CA GLY A 147 8.54 -1.45 -20.61
C GLY A 147 8.20 -2.40 -19.46
N THR A 148 9.17 -2.64 -18.56
CA THR A 148 9.02 -3.46 -17.35
C THR A 148 8.11 -2.78 -16.33
N LYS A 149 8.29 -1.47 -16.05
CA LYS A 149 7.34 -0.72 -15.20
C LYS A 149 5.91 -0.81 -15.73
N LEU A 150 5.69 -0.50 -17.01
CA LEU A 150 4.35 -0.61 -17.60
C LEU A 150 3.79 -2.04 -17.58
N ALA A 151 4.64 -3.07 -17.70
CA ALA A 151 4.21 -4.47 -17.58
C ALA A 151 3.82 -4.84 -16.14
N LEU A 152 4.56 -4.34 -15.14
CA LEU A 152 4.23 -4.50 -13.72
C LEU A 152 2.92 -3.78 -13.36
N THR A 153 2.75 -2.51 -13.72
CA THR A 153 1.46 -1.79 -13.55
C THR A 153 0.31 -2.55 -14.18
N GLN A 154 0.46 -3.01 -15.43
CA GLN A 154 -0.64 -3.69 -16.13
C GLN A 154 -0.96 -5.05 -15.49
N MET A 155 0.05 -5.80 -15.02
CA MET A 155 -0.16 -7.08 -14.35
C MET A 155 -0.76 -6.93 -12.95
N THR A 156 -0.34 -5.93 -12.18
CA THR A 156 -0.89 -5.67 -10.83
C THR A 156 -2.39 -5.39 -10.91
N LYS A 157 -2.81 -4.51 -11.84
CA LYS A 157 -4.24 -4.25 -12.14
C LYS A 157 -5.05 -5.48 -12.56
N ARG A 158 -4.39 -6.45 -13.20
CA ARG A 158 -5.02 -7.73 -13.60
C ARG A 158 -5.06 -8.77 -12.48
N ILE A 159 -4.19 -8.63 -11.48
CA ILE A 159 -4.27 -9.38 -10.23
C ILE A 159 -5.39 -8.78 -9.37
N GLU A 160 -5.35 -7.46 -9.10
CA GLU A 160 -6.40 -6.68 -8.42
C GLU A 160 -7.80 -7.04 -8.94
N ALA A 161 -8.09 -6.78 -10.22
CA ALA A 161 -9.41 -7.03 -10.82
C ALA A 161 -9.82 -8.52 -10.81
N ARG A 162 -8.87 -9.46 -10.72
CA ARG A 162 -9.18 -10.88 -10.58
C ARG A 162 -9.53 -11.25 -9.14
N PHE A 163 -8.87 -10.64 -8.15
CA PHE A 163 -9.26 -10.80 -6.75
C PHE A 163 -10.60 -10.11 -6.48
N GLU A 164 -10.84 -8.88 -6.95
CA GLU A 164 -12.15 -8.21 -6.88
C GLU A 164 -13.26 -9.11 -7.47
N SER A 165 -13.06 -9.65 -8.69
CA SER A 165 -14.04 -10.53 -9.33
C SER A 165 -14.24 -11.88 -8.62
N PHE A 166 -13.25 -12.38 -7.87
CA PHE A 166 -13.43 -13.57 -7.03
C PHE A 166 -14.21 -13.22 -5.76
N PHE A 167 -13.90 -12.09 -5.12
CA PHE A 167 -14.55 -11.63 -3.90
C PHE A 167 -16.04 -11.29 -4.11
N ASP A 168 -16.40 -10.74 -5.28
CA ASP A 168 -17.80 -10.54 -5.68
C ASP A 168 -18.53 -11.89 -5.80
N VAL A 169 -17.98 -12.83 -6.58
CA VAL A 169 -18.60 -14.14 -6.86
C VAL A 169 -18.62 -15.08 -5.64
N ALA A 170 -17.66 -14.96 -4.73
CA ALA A 170 -17.63 -15.68 -3.45
C ALA A 170 -18.57 -15.06 -2.40
N GLY A 171 -19.07 -13.85 -2.61
CA GLY A 171 -20.01 -13.19 -1.69
C GLY A 171 -19.37 -12.34 -0.59
N PHE A 172 -18.07 -12.06 -0.66
CA PHE A 172 -17.33 -11.26 0.33
C PHE A 172 -17.45 -9.75 0.07
N GLU A 173 -17.25 -9.29 -1.17
CA GLU A 173 -17.33 -7.87 -1.54
C GLU A 173 -18.24 -7.73 -2.77
N THR A 174 -19.53 -8.03 -2.58
CA THR A 174 -20.50 -8.13 -3.69
C THR A 174 -20.75 -6.79 -4.38
N SER A 175 -20.58 -6.74 -5.71
CA SER A 175 -20.81 -5.56 -6.54
C SER A 175 -22.30 -5.16 -6.64
N VAL A 176 -23.20 -6.11 -6.36
CA VAL A 176 -24.65 -5.90 -6.24
C VAL A 176 -25.09 -6.45 -4.87
N PRO A 177 -25.93 -5.73 -4.08
CA PRO A 177 -26.41 -6.23 -2.80
C PRO A 177 -27.17 -7.56 -2.93
N LEU A 178 -26.57 -8.64 -2.45
CA LEU A 178 -27.12 -10.00 -2.47
C LEU A 178 -27.31 -10.53 -1.05
N LYS A 179 -28.43 -11.22 -0.81
CA LYS A 179 -28.59 -11.99 0.42
C LYS A 179 -27.76 -13.27 0.30
N SER A 180 -26.68 -13.37 1.09
CA SER A 180 -25.92 -14.61 1.20
C SER A 180 -26.81 -15.79 1.61
N ALA A 181 -26.57 -16.95 0.99
CA ALA A 181 -27.17 -18.22 1.39
C ALA A 181 -26.45 -18.88 2.59
N VAL A 182 -25.28 -18.34 2.96
CA VAL A 182 -24.39 -18.81 4.03
C VAL A 182 -24.40 -17.79 5.17
N ALA A 183 -24.40 -18.24 6.43
CA ALA A 183 -24.33 -17.35 7.58
C ALA A 183 -23.00 -16.58 7.61
N ALA A 184 -22.98 -15.35 8.11
CA ALA A 184 -21.77 -14.53 8.04
C ALA A 184 -20.58 -15.14 8.79
N LYS A 185 -20.80 -15.81 9.94
CA LYS A 185 -19.74 -16.55 10.66
C LYS A 185 -19.21 -17.80 9.93
N ASP A 186 -19.93 -18.31 8.93
CA ASP A 186 -19.53 -19.43 8.07
C ASP A 186 -18.85 -18.99 6.76
N LEU A 187 -19.10 -17.75 6.33
CA LEU A 187 -18.45 -17.14 5.16
C LEU A 187 -17.17 -16.42 5.58
N TYR A 188 -17.29 -15.43 6.46
CA TYR A 188 -16.17 -14.68 7.04
C TYR A 188 -15.58 -15.50 8.19
N MET A 189 -14.62 -16.36 7.86
CA MET A 189 -13.80 -17.07 8.86
C MET A 189 -12.44 -16.38 8.98
N PHE A 190 -11.85 -16.41 10.18
CA PHE A 190 -10.44 -16.09 10.31
C PHE A 190 -9.58 -17.27 9.82
N GLN A 191 -8.42 -16.95 9.23
CA GLN A 191 -7.38 -17.90 8.90
C GLN A 191 -6.96 -18.71 10.14
N ALA A 192 -6.84 -20.03 10.00
CA ALA A 192 -6.53 -20.94 11.10
C ALA A 192 -5.08 -20.74 11.63
N PRO A 193 -4.88 -20.37 12.91
CA PRO A 193 -3.61 -19.84 13.40
C PRO A 193 -2.35 -20.60 12.97
N GLY A 194 -1.52 -19.93 12.18
CA GLY A 194 -0.22 -20.43 11.72
C GLY A 194 -0.28 -21.35 10.49
N CYS A 195 -1.41 -21.44 9.77
CA CYS A 195 -1.45 -22.15 8.49
C CYS A 195 -0.74 -21.40 7.35
N ASP A 196 -0.54 -20.08 7.49
CA ASP A 196 0.47 -19.33 6.73
C ASP A 196 1.40 -18.46 7.63
N ARG A 197 1.99 -17.38 7.10
CA ARG A 197 3.02 -16.56 7.77
C ARG A 197 2.56 -15.16 8.18
N TYR A 198 1.33 -14.75 7.86
CA TYR A 198 0.77 -13.43 8.16
C TYR A 198 0.12 -13.36 9.57
N PRO A 199 -0.29 -12.18 10.05
CA PRO A 199 -1.28 -12.03 11.12
C PRO A 199 -2.65 -12.60 10.74
N PRO A 200 -3.63 -12.68 11.67
CA PRO A 200 -5.00 -13.06 11.34
C PRO A 200 -5.58 -12.22 10.21
N HIS A 201 -6.32 -12.89 9.32
CA HIS A 201 -6.92 -12.29 8.14
C HIS A 201 -8.10 -13.16 7.67
N LEU A 202 -8.82 -12.75 6.62
CA LEU A 202 -9.92 -13.56 6.07
C LEU A 202 -9.40 -14.89 5.48
N ASP A 203 -10.00 -16.01 5.88
CA ASP A 203 -9.83 -17.27 5.15
C ASP A 203 -10.64 -17.22 3.85
N ILE A 204 -9.92 -17.26 2.73
CA ILE A 204 -10.47 -17.20 1.37
C ILE A 204 -10.48 -18.57 0.68
N ILE A 205 -10.07 -19.64 1.37
CA ILE A 205 -10.00 -20.99 0.80
C ILE A 205 -11.44 -21.55 0.62
N PRO A 206 -11.85 -21.92 -0.61
CA PRO A 206 -13.19 -22.46 -0.84
C PRO A 206 -13.46 -23.76 -0.07
N LYS A 207 -14.57 -23.80 0.69
CA LYS A 207 -15.05 -25.03 1.31
C LYS A 207 -15.49 -26.03 0.23
N VAL A 208 -15.30 -27.33 0.49
CA VAL A 208 -15.46 -28.42 -0.51
C VAL A 208 -16.88 -28.51 -1.10
N ASP A 209 -17.88 -28.06 -0.35
CA ASP A 209 -19.29 -27.96 -0.74
C ASP A 209 -19.62 -26.74 -1.64
N GLN A 210 -18.81 -25.67 -1.59
CA GLN A 210 -18.97 -24.47 -2.43
C GLN A 210 -18.33 -24.59 -3.82
N VAL A 211 -17.56 -25.66 -4.07
CA VAL A 211 -16.72 -25.85 -5.27
C VAL A 211 -17.50 -25.87 -6.59
N SER A 212 -18.79 -26.20 -6.59
CA SER A 212 -19.56 -26.37 -7.84
C SER A 212 -19.74 -25.07 -8.65
N LEU A 213 -19.88 -23.92 -7.99
CA LEU A 213 -19.88 -22.59 -8.61
C LEU A 213 -18.46 -22.06 -8.84
N LEU A 214 -17.59 -22.24 -7.85
CA LEU A 214 -16.20 -21.75 -7.90
C LEU A 214 -15.30 -22.56 -8.87
N LYS A 215 -15.77 -23.67 -9.45
CA LYS A 215 -15.14 -24.34 -10.60
C LYS A 215 -14.94 -23.43 -11.83
N VAL A 216 -15.69 -22.32 -11.95
CA VAL A 216 -15.46 -21.29 -12.97
C VAL A 216 -14.28 -20.37 -12.60
N PHE A 217 -14.11 -20.11 -11.29
CA PHE A 217 -13.06 -19.28 -10.71
C PHE A 217 -12.05 -20.14 -9.96
N ASP A 218 -11.28 -20.96 -10.70
CA ASP A 218 -10.27 -21.81 -10.06
C ASP A 218 -9.33 -20.96 -9.19
N PHE A 219 -9.43 -21.20 -7.88
CA PHE A 219 -8.80 -20.44 -6.82
C PHE A 219 -7.28 -20.63 -6.83
N MET A 220 -6.80 -21.84 -7.12
CA MET A 220 -5.37 -22.11 -7.22
C MET A 220 -4.76 -21.36 -8.41
N ARG A 221 -5.46 -21.34 -9.55
CA ARG A 221 -5.12 -20.54 -10.74
C ARG A 221 -5.18 -19.04 -10.47
N MET A 222 -5.94 -18.58 -9.46
CA MET A 222 -5.92 -17.18 -9.00
C MET A 222 -4.65 -16.90 -8.21
N LEU A 223 -4.35 -17.69 -7.17
CA LEU A 223 -3.12 -17.54 -6.37
C LEU A 223 -1.86 -17.60 -7.23
N ASP A 224 -1.78 -18.55 -8.18
CA ASP A 224 -0.63 -18.67 -9.07
C ASP A 224 -0.46 -17.47 -10.03
N THR A 225 -1.57 -16.78 -10.37
CA THR A 225 -1.51 -15.51 -11.12
C THR A 225 -0.80 -14.41 -10.33
N GLY A 226 -0.86 -14.45 -8.99
CA GLY A 226 -0.07 -13.58 -8.13
C GLY A 226 1.45 -13.82 -8.26
N THR A 227 1.87 -15.04 -8.59
CA THR A 227 3.31 -15.37 -8.78
C THR A 227 3.86 -14.92 -10.13
N ILE A 228 2.99 -14.77 -11.15
CA ILE A 228 3.37 -14.36 -12.51
C ILE A 228 4.11 -13.02 -12.53
N ILE A 229 3.78 -12.09 -11.62
CA ILE A 229 4.42 -10.77 -11.57
C ILE A 229 5.95 -10.84 -11.43
N SER A 230 6.49 -11.88 -10.77
CA SER A 230 7.93 -12.13 -10.67
C SER A 230 8.61 -12.41 -12.03
N THR A 231 7.89 -13.06 -12.96
CA THR A 231 8.43 -13.47 -14.27
C THR A 231 8.56 -12.31 -15.26
N LEU A 232 7.84 -11.21 -14.99
CA LEU A 232 7.89 -9.96 -15.76
C LEU A 232 9.13 -9.12 -15.46
N ILE A 233 9.85 -9.41 -14.37
CA ILE A 233 11.06 -8.70 -13.96
C ILE A 233 12.27 -9.36 -14.63
N PRO A 234 12.82 -8.81 -15.73
CA PRO A 234 13.79 -9.52 -16.54
C PRO A 234 15.12 -9.73 -15.82
N ASP A 235 15.89 -10.74 -16.23
CA ASP A 235 17.25 -11.00 -15.72
C ASP A 235 18.17 -9.79 -15.93
N LYS A 236 18.01 -9.07 -17.06
CA LYS A 236 18.70 -7.82 -17.36
C LYS A 236 17.73 -6.73 -17.85
N ILE A 237 17.84 -5.54 -17.25
CA ILE A 237 17.32 -4.30 -17.84
C ILE A 237 18.32 -3.80 -18.89
N LEU A 238 17.83 -3.45 -20.08
CA LEU A 238 18.64 -3.05 -21.23
C LEU A 238 19.00 -1.55 -21.27
N ASP A 239 18.14 -0.70 -20.71
CA ASP A 239 18.25 0.75 -20.63
C ASP A 239 18.01 1.21 -19.19
N PHE A 240 19.07 1.45 -18.43
CA PHE A 240 18.91 2.03 -17.09
C PHE A 240 18.66 3.54 -17.18
N ILE A 241 17.81 4.10 -16.32
CA ILE A 241 17.58 5.56 -16.26
C ILE A 241 18.88 6.34 -15.97
N TYR A 242 19.86 5.66 -15.37
CA TYR A 242 21.19 6.14 -15.01
C TYR A 242 22.31 5.36 -15.73
N ASP A 243 22.02 4.70 -16.88
CA ASP A 243 23.06 4.02 -17.66
C ASP A 243 24.13 5.03 -18.11
N HIS A 244 25.40 4.66 -17.93
CA HIS A 244 26.50 5.62 -17.94
C HIS A 244 26.68 6.31 -19.30
N PRO A 245 26.75 7.66 -19.30
CA PRO A 245 28.09 8.25 -19.22
C PRO A 245 28.39 9.06 -17.95
N GLU A 246 27.38 9.66 -17.30
CA GLU A 246 27.59 10.72 -16.29
C GLU A 246 27.37 10.28 -14.82
N GLY A 247 26.80 9.09 -14.58
CA GLY A 247 26.04 8.74 -13.36
C GLY A 247 26.75 8.17 -12.12
N VAL A 248 28.08 8.29 -11.92
CA VAL A 248 28.73 7.76 -10.68
C VAL A 248 28.59 8.68 -9.46
N THR A 249 28.20 9.94 -9.63
CA THR A 249 28.11 10.92 -8.54
C THR A 249 26.66 11.16 -8.12
N ILE A 250 26.47 11.54 -6.87
CA ILE A 250 25.15 11.90 -6.35
C ILE A 250 24.63 13.17 -7.03
N ASP A 251 25.51 14.13 -7.35
CA ASP A 251 25.12 15.32 -8.12
C ASP A 251 24.61 14.96 -9.53
N ALA A 252 25.16 13.95 -10.21
CA ALA A 252 24.66 13.50 -11.52
C ALA A 252 23.31 12.76 -11.39
N ILE A 253 23.13 11.97 -10.34
CA ILE A 253 21.87 11.27 -10.03
C ILE A 253 20.77 12.28 -9.65
N GLU A 254 21.11 13.32 -8.88
CA GLU A 254 20.27 14.49 -8.59
C GLU A 254 19.90 15.23 -9.91
N THR A 255 20.88 15.54 -10.77
CA THR A 255 20.64 16.20 -12.08
C THR A 255 19.69 15.38 -12.96
N ARG A 256 19.92 14.06 -13.08
CA ARG A 256 19.10 13.18 -13.91
C ARG A 256 17.65 13.11 -13.42
N ASN A 257 17.43 13.03 -12.11
CA ASN A 257 16.09 13.08 -11.52
C ASN A 257 15.36 14.40 -11.82
N ASN A 258 16.07 15.53 -11.78
CA ASN A 258 15.52 16.84 -12.11
C ASN A 258 15.14 16.98 -13.60
N GLU A 259 15.75 16.23 -14.52
CA GLU A 259 15.28 16.16 -15.92
C GLU A 259 13.95 15.40 -16.04
N LEU A 260 13.83 14.24 -15.39
CA LEU A 260 12.63 13.39 -15.45
C LEU A 260 11.40 14.11 -14.88
N LEU A 261 11.56 14.75 -13.71
CA LEU A 261 10.56 15.64 -13.10
C LEU A 261 10.09 16.73 -14.06
N LYS A 262 11.03 17.36 -14.76
CA LYS A 262 10.77 18.49 -15.66
C LYS A 262 10.05 18.07 -16.94
N ASP A 263 10.39 16.91 -17.49
CA ASP A 263 9.80 16.37 -18.71
C ASP A 263 8.51 15.57 -18.42
N LYS A 264 8.10 15.47 -17.14
CA LYS A 264 6.97 14.69 -16.60
C LYS A 264 6.98 13.23 -17.05
N GLU A 265 8.17 12.63 -17.08
CA GLU A 265 8.35 11.23 -17.44
C GLU A 265 8.53 10.35 -16.19
N ASP A 266 7.84 9.21 -16.17
CA ASP A 266 7.99 8.12 -15.19
C ASP A 266 7.71 8.45 -13.71
N ILE A 267 7.27 9.67 -13.39
CA ILE A 267 6.96 10.17 -12.03
C ILE A 267 5.47 10.55 -11.93
N PHE A 268 4.84 10.17 -10.82
CA PHE A 268 3.46 10.58 -10.51
C PHE A 268 3.43 12.05 -10.08
N ASP A 269 2.52 12.81 -10.68
CA ASP A 269 2.40 14.26 -10.52
C ASP A 269 1.67 14.57 -9.21
N GLU A 270 2.40 14.45 -8.09
CA GLU A 270 1.93 14.63 -6.71
C GLU A 270 2.71 15.76 -6.02
N ASP A 271 1.98 16.65 -5.33
CA ASP A 271 2.45 18.00 -5.00
C ASP A 271 2.63 18.26 -3.49
N ASN A 272 3.00 17.24 -2.70
CA ASN A 272 2.88 17.28 -1.23
C ASN A 272 4.24 17.21 -0.48
N PHE A 273 4.33 17.82 0.70
CA PHE A 273 5.50 17.72 1.59
C PHE A 273 5.17 17.50 3.08
N ILE A 274 5.33 16.26 3.55
CA ILE A 274 5.71 15.79 4.91
C ILE A 274 5.98 14.28 4.76
N GLY A 275 6.94 13.71 5.48
CA GLY A 275 7.36 12.32 5.25
C GLY A 275 6.24 11.29 5.41
N THR A 276 6.23 10.27 4.55
CA THR A 276 5.27 9.11 4.54
C THR A 276 5.06 8.39 5.89
N ASN A 277 5.94 8.60 6.86
CA ASN A 277 5.82 8.10 8.23
C ASN A 277 5.79 9.28 9.23
N PRO A 278 4.64 9.96 9.39
CA PRO A 278 4.52 11.08 10.32
C PRO A 278 4.10 10.63 11.74
N THR A 279 3.96 9.32 11.98
CA THR A 279 3.30 8.75 13.18
C THR A 279 4.21 8.08 14.18
N THR A 280 5.49 7.82 13.88
CA THR A 280 6.35 7.01 14.78
C THR A 280 7.37 7.81 15.60
N LEU A 281 7.73 9.02 15.14
CA LEU A 281 8.55 9.98 15.88
C LEU A 281 7.88 10.33 17.21
N ARG A 282 8.65 10.31 18.30
CA ARG A 282 8.18 10.55 19.67
C ARG A 282 9.19 11.33 20.50
N GLN A 283 8.74 11.99 21.57
CA GLN A 283 9.63 12.62 22.55
C GLN A 283 10.63 11.60 23.11
N ALA A 284 11.89 11.99 23.21
CA ALA A 284 12.98 11.09 23.57
C ALA A 284 12.92 10.73 25.07
N PRO A 285 13.06 9.44 25.46
CA PRO A 285 13.23 9.07 26.85
C PRO A 285 14.48 9.71 27.47
N SER A 286 14.39 10.10 28.74
CA SER A 286 15.50 10.79 29.43
C SER A 286 16.79 9.97 29.45
N ASP A 287 16.70 8.64 29.55
CA ASP A 287 17.88 7.78 29.57
C ASP A 287 18.52 7.62 28.19
N THR A 288 17.73 7.64 27.10
CA THR A 288 18.25 7.69 25.73
C THR A 288 19.05 8.97 25.49
N VAL A 289 18.57 10.12 25.98
CA VAL A 289 19.30 11.40 25.87
C VAL A 289 20.58 11.39 26.72
N LYS A 290 20.55 10.78 27.92
CA LYS A 290 21.77 10.58 28.74
C LYS A 290 22.81 9.73 28.01
N GLU A 291 22.44 8.61 27.39
CA GLU A 291 23.39 7.80 26.60
C GLU A 291 24.03 8.61 25.45
N PHE A 292 23.29 9.50 24.79
CA PHE A 292 23.88 10.42 23.79
C PHE A 292 24.81 11.48 24.43
N ILE A 293 24.49 12.01 25.61
CA ILE A 293 25.35 12.95 26.36
C ILE A 293 26.66 12.27 26.82
N GLU A 294 26.62 10.99 27.19
CA GLU A 294 27.82 10.21 27.57
C GLU A 294 28.76 9.90 26.40
N LEU A 295 28.26 9.96 25.15
CA LEU A 295 29.02 9.62 23.94
C LEU A 295 29.49 10.83 23.13
N VAL A 296 28.84 11.99 23.27
CA VAL A 296 29.25 13.22 22.56
C VAL A 296 30.55 13.78 23.14
N GLN A 297 31.40 14.36 22.28
CA GLN A 297 32.68 14.93 22.72
C GLN A 297 32.47 16.01 23.81
N PRO A 298 33.05 15.86 25.02
CA PRO A 298 32.87 16.82 26.10
C PRO A 298 33.28 18.24 25.72
N ASN A 299 32.54 19.23 26.21
CA ASN A 299 32.70 20.67 25.93
C ASN A 299 32.48 21.11 24.46
N SER A 300 32.12 20.21 23.54
CA SER A 300 31.68 20.57 22.17
C SER A 300 30.39 21.42 22.17
N GLU A 301 30.05 22.01 21.03
CA GLU A 301 28.76 22.73 20.88
C GLU A 301 27.58 21.77 21.09
N MET A 302 27.64 20.58 20.49
CA MET A 302 26.61 19.54 20.65
C MET A 302 26.49 19.07 22.11
N TYR A 303 27.60 18.92 22.84
CA TYR A 303 27.56 18.61 24.28
C TYR A 303 26.81 19.69 25.09
N ARG A 304 27.05 20.97 24.80
CA ARG A 304 26.37 22.10 25.47
C ARG A 304 24.89 22.16 25.13
N LEU A 305 24.52 21.86 23.89
CA LEU A 305 23.12 21.78 23.46
C LEU A 305 22.40 20.63 24.17
N LEU A 306 22.95 19.42 24.11
CA LEU A 306 22.36 18.22 24.73
C LEU A 306 22.26 18.34 26.26
N SER A 307 23.26 18.94 26.91
CA SER A 307 23.29 19.10 28.38
C SER A 307 22.57 20.36 28.89
N GLY A 308 22.16 21.27 28.00
CA GLY A 308 21.65 22.60 28.36
C GLY A 308 20.27 22.95 27.81
N THR A 309 19.69 22.10 26.95
CA THR A 309 18.30 22.22 26.48
C THR A 309 17.38 21.42 27.41
N ASP A 310 16.14 21.86 27.59
CA ASP A 310 15.12 21.07 28.29
C ASP A 310 14.84 19.73 27.57
N GLN A 311 14.62 18.67 28.35
CA GLN A 311 14.40 17.31 27.84
C GLN A 311 13.21 17.22 26.88
N SER A 312 12.16 18.03 27.07
CA SER A 312 10.94 17.99 26.25
C SER A 312 11.16 18.43 24.79
N ALA A 313 12.28 19.11 24.51
CA ALA A 313 12.67 19.48 23.15
C ALA A 313 13.30 18.33 22.34
N PHE A 314 13.69 17.23 22.97
CA PHE A 314 14.32 16.10 22.27
C PHE A 314 13.29 15.08 21.79
N TYR A 315 13.47 14.61 20.55
CA TYR A 315 12.63 13.59 19.91
C TYR A 315 13.52 12.48 19.35
N VAL A 316 12.99 11.26 19.29
CA VAL A 316 13.71 10.06 18.81
C VAL A 316 12.90 9.33 17.76
N GLN A 317 13.58 8.89 16.70
CA GLN A 317 13.13 7.86 15.80
C GLN A 317 13.87 6.56 16.16
N ASP A 318 13.15 5.60 16.74
CA ASP A 318 13.74 4.39 17.32
C ASP A 318 13.38 3.14 16.51
N CYS A 319 14.40 2.52 15.93
CA CYS A 319 14.35 1.23 15.22
C CYS A 319 15.27 0.18 15.89
N SER A 320 15.73 0.42 17.13
CA SER A 320 16.59 -0.49 17.90
C SER A 320 15.97 -1.90 18.05
N TYR A 321 14.66 -1.95 18.18
CA TYR A 321 13.87 -3.16 18.40
C TYR A 321 13.89 -4.14 17.22
N PHE A 322 14.34 -3.72 16.03
CA PHE A 322 14.30 -4.51 14.78
C PHE A 322 14.93 -5.91 14.92
N ARG A 323 15.95 -6.07 15.77
CA ARG A 323 16.58 -7.38 16.04
C ARG A 323 15.68 -8.31 16.85
N ALA A 324 15.02 -7.77 17.88
CA ALA A 324 14.07 -8.53 18.69
C ALA A 324 12.83 -8.93 17.87
N ALA A 325 12.32 -8.01 17.04
CA ALA A 325 11.17 -8.22 16.16
C ALA A 325 11.27 -9.44 15.23
N ILE A 326 12.51 -9.79 14.85
CA ILE A 326 12.79 -10.87 13.90
C ILE A 326 13.52 -12.07 14.54
N GLY A 327 13.64 -12.09 15.88
CA GLY A 327 14.33 -13.14 16.63
C GLY A 327 15.84 -13.24 16.36
N ALA A 328 16.48 -12.17 15.90
CA ALA A 328 17.92 -12.13 15.64
C ALA A 328 18.74 -11.84 16.91
N ASP A 329 19.97 -12.35 16.97
CA ASP A 329 20.91 -11.95 18.03
C ASP A 329 21.16 -10.43 17.99
N LYS A 330 21.33 -9.83 19.17
CA LYS A 330 21.51 -8.38 19.36
C LYS A 330 22.71 -7.78 18.62
N ASN A 331 23.70 -8.60 18.25
CA ASN A 331 24.88 -8.18 17.49
C ASN A 331 24.83 -8.61 16.02
N ALA A 332 23.88 -9.45 15.60
CA ALA A 332 23.81 -9.99 14.24
C ALA A 332 23.71 -8.87 13.20
N ASP A 333 24.46 -8.99 12.10
CA ASP A 333 24.24 -8.16 10.93
C ASP A 333 22.98 -8.65 10.20
N LEU A 334 22.15 -7.70 9.75
CA LEU A 334 20.86 -8.01 9.12
C LEU A 334 21.03 -7.98 7.60
N ILE A 335 20.75 -9.13 6.98
CA ILE A 335 21.14 -9.46 5.61
C ILE A 335 19.98 -10.18 4.92
N SER A 336 19.78 -9.91 3.63
CA SER A 336 18.79 -10.62 2.79
C SER A 336 19.20 -12.06 2.45
N SER A 337 18.21 -12.87 2.05
CA SER A 337 18.36 -14.29 1.67
C SER A 337 19.34 -14.56 0.51
N ASP A 338 19.70 -13.53 -0.25
CA ASP A 338 20.61 -13.53 -1.40
C ASP A 338 21.96 -12.83 -1.10
N GLU A 339 22.21 -12.48 0.16
CA GLU A 339 23.39 -11.73 0.64
C GLU A 339 23.65 -10.38 -0.03
N LEU A 340 22.70 -9.85 -0.82
CA LEU A 340 22.87 -8.58 -1.55
C LEU A 340 22.56 -7.35 -0.70
N ARG A 341 21.46 -7.38 0.07
CA ARG A 341 20.88 -6.22 0.76
C ARG A 341 21.17 -6.27 2.26
N ARG A 342 21.23 -5.10 2.92
CA ARG A 342 21.48 -4.95 4.38
C ARG A 342 20.47 -4.02 5.02
N LEU A 343 20.06 -4.35 6.25
CA LEU A 343 19.15 -3.55 7.07
C LEU A 343 19.90 -2.93 8.28
N PRO A 344 20.12 -1.60 8.32
CA PRO A 344 20.41 -0.90 9.56
C PRO A 344 19.20 -0.96 10.51
N ALA A 345 19.47 -0.92 11.81
CA ALA A 345 18.49 -0.73 12.87
C ALA A 345 18.86 0.56 13.62
N THR A 346 18.43 1.72 13.13
CA THR A 346 18.91 3.01 13.64
C THR A 346 18.25 3.49 14.93
N VAL A 347 18.96 4.32 15.68
CA VAL A 347 18.34 5.24 16.66
C VAL A 347 18.79 6.66 16.30
N THR A 348 17.84 7.53 15.95
CA THR A 348 18.12 8.91 15.52
C THR A 348 17.53 9.90 16.52
N LEU A 349 18.39 10.77 17.06
CA LEU A 349 18.01 11.85 17.97
C LEU A 349 17.82 13.17 17.21
N PHE A 350 16.76 13.90 17.54
CA PHE A 350 16.41 15.21 17.00
C PHE A 350 16.16 16.21 18.14
N GLN A 351 16.27 17.50 17.82
CA GLN A 351 15.69 18.60 18.61
C GLN A 351 14.52 19.21 17.83
N LEU A 352 13.34 19.33 18.46
CA LEU A 352 12.29 20.22 18.01
C LEU A 352 12.45 21.57 18.71
N THR A 353 12.98 22.54 17.97
CA THR A 353 13.17 23.91 18.44
C THR A 353 11.83 24.63 18.63
N ASP A 354 11.77 25.65 19.49
CA ASP A 354 10.53 26.43 19.69
C ASP A 354 10.14 27.28 18.46
N ALA A 355 11.07 27.44 17.51
CA ALA A 355 10.80 27.96 16.18
C ALA A 355 10.13 26.95 15.23
N GLY A 356 9.80 25.74 15.69
CA GLY A 356 9.13 24.69 14.91
C GLY A 356 10.04 23.88 14.00
N VAL A 357 11.36 24.09 14.03
CA VAL A 357 12.32 23.34 13.20
C VAL A 357 12.76 22.08 13.93
N LEU A 358 12.56 20.92 13.29
CA LEU A 358 13.05 19.61 13.73
C LEU A 358 14.45 19.33 13.15
N HIS A 359 15.49 19.40 13.98
CA HIS A 359 16.89 19.28 13.55
C HIS A 359 17.52 17.95 14.04
N PRO A 360 18.03 17.09 13.14
CA PRO A 360 18.69 15.84 13.53
C PRO A 360 20.08 16.09 14.15
N LEU A 361 20.28 15.59 15.38
CA LEU A 361 21.48 15.79 16.18
C LEU A 361 22.47 14.63 16.11
N ALA A 362 21.98 13.39 16.15
CA ALA A 362 22.81 12.20 16.23
C ALA A 362 22.12 10.97 15.63
N ILE A 363 22.91 10.06 15.05
CA ILE A 363 22.43 8.79 14.48
C ILE A 363 23.33 7.66 14.97
N ALA A 364 22.75 6.70 15.70
CA ALA A 364 23.31 5.37 15.82
C ALA A 364 22.94 4.60 14.55
N ILE A 365 23.89 4.34 13.66
CA ILE A 365 23.59 3.78 12.32
C ILE A 365 23.20 2.30 12.36
N ASN A 366 23.49 1.59 13.46
CA ASN A 366 23.17 0.18 13.64
C ASN A 366 23.23 -0.18 15.13
N PHE A 367 22.08 -0.18 15.81
CA PHE A 367 21.99 -0.36 17.27
C PHE A 367 22.27 -1.81 17.69
N LYS A 368 23.37 -2.02 18.43
CA LYS A 368 23.79 -3.33 18.96
C LYS A 368 23.70 -3.40 20.49
N GLY A 369 22.48 -3.21 21.00
CA GLY A 369 22.12 -3.42 22.40
C GLY A 369 22.38 -2.25 23.37
N SER A 370 23.18 -1.26 22.98
CA SER A 370 23.31 0.05 23.64
C SER A 370 23.92 1.06 22.66
N LEU A 371 23.79 2.36 22.89
CA LEU A 371 24.43 3.35 22.01
C LEU A 371 25.95 3.22 22.06
N LYS A 372 26.51 2.92 23.25
CA LYS A 372 27.95 2.69 23.46
C LYS A 372 28.50 1.43 22.76
N GLY A 373 27.66 0.44 22.48
CA GLY A 373 28.00 -0.74 21.69
C GLY A 373 27.84 -0.55 20.18
N SER A 374 27.45 0.65 19.73
CA SER A 374 27.03 0.95 18.36
C SER A 374 27.92 2.00 17.70
N VAL A 375 27.90 2.08 16.36
CA VAL A 375 28.51 3.21 15.65
C VAL A 375 27.55 4.39 15.71
N VAL A 376 27.92 5.41 16.48
CA VAL A 376 27.14 6.66 16.67
C VAL A 376 27.90 7.84 16.09
N ILE A 377 27.24 8.60 15.22
CA ILE A 377 27.77 9.85 14.66
C ILE A 377 26.88 11.03 15.08
N PHE A 378 27.52 12.13 15.48
CA PHE A 378 26.86 13.40 15.77
C PHE A 378 26.94 14.33 14.56
N ASN A 379 25.87 15.09 14.33
CA ASN A 379 25.83 16.13 13.31
C ASN A 379 26.88 17.20 13.62
N LYS A 380 27.70 17.60 12.63
CA LYS A 380 28.66 18.70 12.79
C LYS A 380 27.97 20.04 13.07
N ARG A 381 26.69 20.17 12.69
CA ARG A 381 25.84 21.31 12.98
C ARG A 381 24.98 21.01 14.21
N ALA A 382 25.21 21.69 15.33
CA ALA A 382 24.31 21.59 16.48
C ALA A 382 22.98 22.33 16.24
N ASN A 383 22.97 23.33 15.36
CA ASN A 383 21.81 24.15 15.03
C ASN A 383 21.67 24.36 13.50
N THR A 384 20.58 24.97 13.04
CA THR A 384 20.25 25.14 11.61
C THR A 384 20.77 26.43 10.96
N SER A 385 21.51 27.29 11.68
CA SER A 385 21.96 28.61 11.17
C SER A 385 22.96 28.54 9.99
N ALA A 386 23.49 27.36 9.68
CA ALA A 386 24.33 27.11 8.51
C ALA A 386 23.74 25.99 7.63
N PRO A 387 23.86 26.09 6.29
CA PRO A 387 23.47 25.02 5.38
C PRO A 387 24.28 23.74 5.63
N GLU A 388 23.75 22.58 5.24
CA GLU A 388 24.50 21.34 5.36
C GLU A 388 25.61 21.26 4.29
N PRO A 389 26.86 20.89 4.63
CA PRO A 389 27.89 20.67 3.63
C PRO A 389 27.52 19.49 2.71
N LYS A 390 27.47 19.71 1.39
CA LYS A 390 27.17 18.66 0.39
C LYS A 390 28.14 17.47 0.45
N ASP A 391 29.36 17.73 0.93
CA ASP A 391 30.50 16.84 1.05
C ASP A 391 30.61 16.16 2.44
N ASP A 392 29.63 16.32 3.34
CA ASP A 392 29.58 15.56 4.60
C ASP A 392 29.10 14.11 4.39
N TRP A 393 29.86 13.35 3.59
CA TRP A 393 29.54 11.97 3.20
C TRP A 393 29.29 11.02 4.38
N PRO A 394 30.02 11.09 5.52
CA PRO A 394 29.69 10.30 6.71
C PRO A 394 28.28 10.60 7.26
N TRP A 395 27.89 11.87 7.32
CA TRP A 395 26.57 12.28 7.78
C TRP A 395 25.46 11.97 6.75
N ARG A 396 25.74 12.14 5.45
CA ARG A 396 24.81 11.72 4.38
C ARG A 396 24.56 10.21 4.45
N TYR A 397 25.60 9.37 4.59
CA TYR A 397 25.46 7.92 4.76
C TYR A 397 24.69 7.53 6.03
N ALA A 398 24.93 8.22 7.15
CA ALA A 398 24.19 7.98 8.39
C ALA A 398 22.70 8.30 8.23
N LYS A 399 22.35 9.39 7.54
CA LYS A 399 20.95 9.69 7.17
C LYS A 399 20.38 8.63 6.23
N THR A 400 21.13 8.15 5.23
CA THR A 400 20.71 7.02 4.38
C THR A 400 20.41 5.77 5.22
N CYS A 401 21.19 5.47 6.26
CA CYS A 401 20.89 4.37 7.18
C CYS A 401 19.55 4.57 7.90
N ALA A 402 19.28 5.78 8.40
CA ALA A 402 18.01 6.10 9.04
C ALA A 402 16.82 6.00 8.07
N GLN A 403 16.99 6.44 6.82
CA GLN A 403 15.98 6.33 5.76
C GLN A 403 15.67 4.87 5.39
N VAL A 404 16.65 3.95 5.42
CA VAL A 404 16.40 2.51 5.22
C VAL A 404 15.61 1.91 6.39
N SER A 405 15.97 2.26 7.64
CA SER A 405 15.17 1.82 8.79
C SER A 405 13.74 2.36 8.73
N ASP A 406 13.57 3.64 8.34
CA ASP A 406 12.27 4.26 8.14
C ASP A 406 11.48 3.66 6.96
N TRP A 407 12.13 3.16 5.91
CA TRP A 407 11.45 2.46 4.81
C TRP A 407 10.79 1.17 5.29
N LEU A 408 11.51 0.32 6.04
CA LEU A 408 10.92 -0.91 6.58
C LEU A 408 9.82 -0.62 7.62
N LEU A 409 10.08 0.34 8.52
CA LEU A 409 9.12 0.76 9.53
C LEU A 409 7.83 1.28 8.90
N HIS A 410 7.97 2.13 7.89
CA HIS A 410 6.84 2.72 7.16
C HIS A 410 6.05 1.65 6.40
N GLU A 411 6.67 0.96 5.43
CA GLU A 411 5.91 0.09 4.52
C GLU A 411 5.35 -1.15 5.23
N VAL A 412 6.08 -1.73 6.18
CA VAL A 412 5.68 -2.99 6.83
C VAL A 412 4.87 -2.75 8.11
N ALA A 413 5.24 -1.80 8.96
CA ALA A 413 4.49 -1.53 10.18
C ALA A 413 3.41 -0.45 9.98
N VAL A 414 3.79 0.77 9.62
CA VAL A 414 2.84 1.91 9.59
C VAL A 414 1.80 1.78 8.47
N HIS A 415 2.19 1.25 7.30
CA HIS A 415 1.33 1.02 6.15
C HIS A 415 0.69 -0.36 6.23
N SER A 416 1.42 -1.44 5.91
CA SER A 416 0.82 -2.79 5.76
C SER A 416 0.13 -3.31 7.04
N VAL A 417 0.73 -3.14 8.23
CA VAL A 417 0.13 -3.64 9.48
C VAL A 417 -0.91 -2.66 10.03
N ASN A 418 -0.50 -1.44 10.38
CA ASN A 418 -1.32 -0.45 11.10
C ASN A 418 -2.46 0.14 10.25
N THR A 419 -2.59 -0.23 8.97
CA THR A 419 -3.83 -0.01 8.19
C THR A 419 -4.42 -1.31 7.66
N HIS A 420 -3.85 -1.87 6.58
CA HIS A 420 -4.43 -3.00 5.85
C HIS A 420 -4.80 -4.20 6.75
N PHE A 421 -3.86 -4.72 7.58
CA PHE A 421 -4.14 -5.94 8.36
C PHE A 421 -5.00 -5.71 9.60
N VAL A 422 -4.87 -4.58 10.29
CA VAL A 422 -5.73 -4.28 11.46
C VAL A 422 -7.17 -3.95 11.04
N GLU A 423 -7.37 -3.29 9.89
CA GLU A 423 -8.70 -3.02 9.36
C GLU A 423 -9.34 -4.29 8.76
N GLU A 424 -8.60 -5.17 8.07
CA GLU A 424 -9.14 -6.47 7.63
C GLU A 424 -9.64 -7.32 8.81
N VAL A 425 -8.94 -7.30 9.94
CA VAL A 425 -9.41 -7.94 11.17
C VAL A 425 -10.70 -7.28 11.69
N SER A 426 -10.78 -5.95 11.67
CA SER A 426 -12.00 -5.19 12.00
C SER A 426 -13.18 -5.58 11.10
N ILE A 427 -12.97 -5.64 9.79
CA ILE A 427 -13.95 -6.03 8.77
C ILE A 427 -14.45 -7.45 9.05
N VAL A 428 -13.55 -8.43 9.16
CA VAL A 428 -13.91 -9.84 9.39
C VAL A 428 -14.68 -9.99 10.71
N ALA A 429 -14.22 -9.37 11.81
CA ALA A 429 -14.94 -9.40 13.09
C ALA A 429 -16.33 -8.73 12.99
N ALA A 430 -16.45 -7.60 12.30
CA ALA A 430 -17.70 -6.85 12.19
C ALA A 430 -18.74 -7.57 11.32
N HIS A 431 -18.34 -8.20 10.20
CA HIS A 431 -19.23 -9.07 9.42
C HIS A 431 -19.69 -10.30 10.22
N ARG A 432 -18.83 -10.84 11.09
CA ARG A 432 -19.16 -11.99 11.95
C ARG A 432 -20.14 -11.62 13.06
N ALA A 433 -19.94 -10.46 13.69
CA ALA A 433 -20.68 -10.04 14.87
C ALA A 433 -22.01 -9.31 14.56
N PHE A 434 -22.05 -8.43 13.57
CA PHE A 434 -23.21 -7.56 13.33
C PHE A 434 -24.15 -8.08 12.23
N SER A 435 -25.45 -7.90 12.47
CA SER A 435 -26.46 -7.92 11.41
C SER A 435 -26.32 -6.71 10.47
N VAL A 436 -26.64 -6.88 9.18
CA VAL A 436 -26.55 -5.82 8.16
C VAL A 436 -27.44 -4.59 8.43
N THR A 437 -28.38 -4.70 9.38
CA THR A 437 -29.27 -3.63 9.84
C THR A 437 -28.77 -2.90 11.08
N HIS A 438 -27.73 -3.40 11.77
CA HIS A 438 -27.16 -2.77 12.96
C HIS A 438 -26.55 -1.40 12.61
N PRO A 439 -26.70 -0.34 13.45
CA PRO A 439 -26.15 0.99 13.17
C PRO A 439 -24.65 1.00 12.86
N VAL A 440 -23.85 0.22 13.62
CA VAL A 440 -22.39 0.14 13.40
C VAL A 440 -22.05 -0.45 12.03
N TYR A 441 -22.70 -1.55 11.64
CA TYR A 441 -22.49 -2.15 10.31
C TYR A 441 -22.93 -1.20 9.20
N ARG A 442 -24.13 -0.59 9.34
CA ARG A 442 -24.68 0.34 8.35
C ARG A 442 -23.75 1.53 8.07
N LEU A 443 -23.03 1.98 9.10
CA LEU A 443 -22.05 3.06 9.04
C LEU A 443 -20.70 2.59 8.47
N LEU A 444 -20.12 1.50 9.00
CA LEU A 444 -18.77 1.06 8.62
C LEU A 444 -18.66 0.43 7.23
N GLN A 445 -19.71 -0.23 6.71
CA GLN A 445 -19.67 -0.95 5.43
C GLN A 445 -19.16 -0.12 4.22
N ALA A 446 -19.33 1.21 4.23
CA ALA A 446 -18.86 2.09 3.16
C ALA A 446 -17.33 2.28 3.17
N HIS A 447 -16.70 2.07 4.32
CA HIS A 447 -15.26 2.27 4.55
C HIS A 447 -14.44 0.99 4.34
N TRP A 448 -15.10 -0.14 4.09
CA TRP A 448 -14.47 -1.44 3.88
C TRP A 448 -14.21 -1.78 2.41
N ALA A 449 -14.84 -1.06 1.48
CA ALA A 449 -14.87 -1.40 0.06
C ALA A 449 -13.47 -1.64 -0.55
N LYS A 450 -13.31 -2.83 -1.16
CA LYS A 450 -12.07 -3.37 -1.79
C LYS A 450 -10.94 -3.77 -0.83
N THR A 451 -11.04 -3.50 0.46
CA THR A 451 -9.95 -3.74 1.42
C THR A 451 -9.57 -5.23 1.46
N LEU A 452 -10.56 -6.13 1.42
CA LEU A 452 -10.30 -7.56 1.56
C LEU A 452 -9.66 -8.15 0.29
N SER A 453 -10.17 -7.81 -0.89
CA SER A 453 -9.61 -8.26 -2.17
C SER A 453 -8.21 -7.67 -2.45
N ILE A 454 -7.97 -6.40 -2.12
CA ILE A 454 -6.63 -5.78 -2.21
C ILE A 454 -5.65 -6.50 -1.27
N ASN A 455 -6.03 -6.76 -0.02
CA ASN A 455 -5.16 -7.44 0.93
C ASN A 455 -4.82 -8.88 0.50
N ALA A 456 -5.82 -9.63 0.02
CA ALA A 456 -5.63 -10.97 -0.52
C ALA A 456 -4.71 -10.98 -1.76
N ALA A 457 -4.86 -10.00 -2.65
CA ALA A 457 -3.96 -9.79 -3.78
C ALA A 457 -2.53 -9.47 -3.31
N ALA A 458 -2.35 -8.58 -2.33
CA ALA A 458 -1.05 -8.17 -1.80
C ALA A 458 -0.30 -9.32 -1.08
N ARG A 459 -1.01 -10.15 -0.29
CA ARG A 459 -0.47 -11.39 0.30
C ARG A 459 -0.03 -12.40 -0.78
N SER A 460 -0.80 -12.52 -1.85
CA SER A 460 -0.54 -13.50 -2.93
C SER A 460 0.52 -13.06 -3.94
N SER A 461 0.75 -11.76 -4.10
CA SER A 461 1.59 -11.19 -5.16
C SER A 461 2.67 -10.25 -4.63
N LEU A 462 2.32 -9.03 -4.25
CA LEU A 462 3.23 -7.93 -3.91
C LEU A 462 4.28 -8.32 -2.86
N VAL A 463 3.85 -8.83 -1.70
CA VAL A 463 4.77 -9.13 -0.60
C VAL A 463 5.76 -10.25 -0.97
N PRO A 464 5.33 -11.46 -1.36
CA PRO A 464 6.26 -12.56 -1.65
C PRO A 464 7.12 -12.33 -2.91
N ASN A 465 6.62 -11.63 -3.94
CA ASN A 465 7.32 -11.50 -5.23
C ASN A 465 8.13 -10.21 -5.38
N ILE A 466 7.78 -9.13 -4.66
CA ILE A 466 8.44 -7.82 -4.78
C ILE A 466 9.06 -7.37 -3.44
N ILE A 467 8.30 -7.28 -2.35
CA ILE A 467 8.82 -6.71 -1.09
C ILE A 467 9.97 -7.52 -0.50
N THR A 468 9.90 -8.87 -0.53
CA THR A 468 11.02 -9.75 -0.12
C THR A 468 12.31 -9.53 -0.93
N LYS A 469 12.23 -8.91 -2.12
CA LYS A 469 13.35 -8.63 -3.02
C LYS A 469 13.89 -7.20 -2.87
N LEU A 470 13.29 -6.40 -1.99
CA LEU A 470 13.72 -5.04 -1.64
C LEU A 470 14.28 -4.92 -0.22
N VAL A 471 13.82 -5.74 0.73
CA VAL A 471 14.28 -5.67 2.12
C VAL A 471 15.70 -6.22 2.33
N GLY A 472 16.41 -5.64 3.31
CA GLY A 472 17.73 -6.07 3.79
C GLY A 472 17.69 -7.18 4.86
N ILE A 473 16.66 -8.02 4.87
CA ILE A 473 16.46 -9.16 5.79
C ILE A 473 15.94 -10.37 5.02
N THR A 474 16.05 -11.56 5.60
CA THR A 474 15.51 -12.78 4.97
C THR A 474 13.98 -12.75 4.93
N ASP A 475 13.39 -13.50 3.98
CA ASP A 475 11.94 -13.63 3.84
C ASP A 475 11.27 -14.02 5.18
N SER A 476 11.84 -14.98 5.91
CA SER A 476 11.33 -15.43 7.22
C SER A 476 11.40 -14.36 8.32
N GLN A 477 12.41 -13.48 8.27
CA GLN A 477 12.53 -12.35 9.19
C GLN A 477 11.51 -11.26 8.85
N LEU A 478 11.25 -10.98 7.57
CA LEU A 478 10.21 -10.04 7.15
C LEU A 478 8.84 -10.44 7.70
N TYR A 479 8.41 -11.68 7.49
CA TYR A 479 7.15 -12.18 8.05
C TYR A 479 7.10 -12.12 9.58
N SER A 480 8.24 -12.29 10.25
CA SER A 480 8.32 -12.20 11.70
C SER A 480 8.17 -10.75 12.18
N PHE A 481 8.81 -9.80 11.50
CA PHE A 481 8.62 -8.36 11.71
C PHE A 481 7.14 -7.95 11.52
N THR A 482 6.46 -8.48 10.51
CA THR A 482 5.03 -8.22 10.26
C THR A 482 4.15 -8.68 11.42
N ARG A 483 4.33 -9.92 11.93
CA ARG A 483 3.54 -10.45 13.05
C ARG A 483 3.88 -9.75 14.38
N ASP A 484 5.15 -9.45 14.61
CA ASP A 484 5.63 -8.71 15.77
C ASP A 484 5.09 -7.27 15.80
N ALA A 485 5.09 -6.57 14.66
CA ALA A 485 4.45 -5.26 14.52
C ALA A 485 2.94 -5.32 14.81
N PHE A 486 2.23 -6.33 14.28
CA PHE A 486 0.80 -6.52 14.55
C PHE A 486 0.55 -6.78 16.04
N SER A 487 1.36 -7.62 16.69
CA SER A 487 1.25 -7.90 18.13
C SER A 487 1.53 -6.69 19.03
N ARG A 488 2.14 -5.63 18.51
CA ARG A 488 2.37 -4.34 19.19
C ARG A 488 1.35 -3.25 18.84
N PHE A 489 0.36 -3.52 18.00
CA PHE A 489 -0.65 -2.52 17.65
C PHE A 489 -1.61 -2.30 18.83
N ASP A 490 -1.40 -1.23 19.60
CA ASP A 490 -2.31 -0.79 20.64
C ASP A 490 -3.47 0.01 20.03
N TRP A 491 -4.56 -0.69 19.72
CA TRP A 491 -5.77 -0.12 19.10
C TRP A 491 -6.25 1.17 19.79
N SER A 492 -6.41 1.14 21.13
CA SER A 492 -6.84 2.30 21.92
C SER A 492 -5.76 3.36 22.11
N GLY A 493 -4.49 2.97 22.20
CA GLY A 493 -3.35 3.89 22.23
C GLY A 493 -3.07 4.57 20.89
N GLN A 494 -3.58 4.02 19.78
CA GLN A 494 -3.48 4.58 18.43
C GLN A 494 -4.64 5.49 18.03
N TYR A 495 -5.66 5.68 18.88
CA TYR A 495 -6.63 6.77 18.69
C TYR A 495 -5.89 8.10 18.60
N VAL A 496 -6.20 8.93 17.60
CA VAL A 496 -5.38 10.11 17.25
C VAL A 496 -5.02 11.02 18.44
N PRO A 497 -5.94 11.37 19.37
CA PRO A 497 -5.59 12.18 20.53
C PRO A 497 -4.66 11.44 21.51
N ASN A 498 -4.80 10.11 21.64
CA ASN A 498 -3.98 9.29 22.53
C ASN A 498 -2.56 9.15 21.96
N ASP A 499 -2.44 8.82 20.67
CA ASP A 499 -1.15 8.69 19.96
C ASP A 499 -0.34 9.99 19.99
N LEU A 500 -0.96 11.13 19.64
CA LEU A 500 -0.29 12.43 19.64
C LEU A 500 0.24 12.78 21.04
N ASN A 501 -0.59 12.66 22.09
CA ASN A 501 -0.15 12.94 23.45
C ASN A 501 0.90 11.93 23.95
N ALA A 502 0.75 10.63 23.68
CA ALA A 502 1.71 9.59 24.06
C ALA A 502 3.08 9.74 23.38
N ARG A 503 3.11 10.29 22.16
CA ARG A 503 4.35 10.65 21.44
C ARG A 503 4.90 12.03 21.82
N GLY A 504 4.26 12.76 22.73
CA GLY A 504 4.73 14.06 23.22
C GLY A 504 4.40 15.24 22.30
N PHE A 505 3.27 15.18 21.60
CA PHE A 505 2.69 16.28 20.82
C PHE A 505 1.36 16.72 21.45
N PRO A 506 1.35 17.68 22.40
CA PRO A 506 0.15 18.03 23.16
C PRO A 506 -0.99 18.53 22.26
N THR A 507 -2.13 17.85 22.32
CA THR A 507 -3.26 18.10 21.40
C THR A 507 -3.89 19.49 21.56
N ASP A 508 -3.75 20.10 22.73
CA ASP A 508 -4.16 21.47 23.03
C ASP A 508 -3.25 22.54 22.38
N GLN A 509 -2.00 22.17 22.05
CA GLN A 509 -0.99 23.10 21.53
C GLN A 509 -0.82 23.05 20.01
N LEU A 510 -1.14 21.93 19.34
CA LEU A 510 -0.87 21.73 17.90
C LEU A 510 -1.43 22.85 17.00
N ALA A 511 -2.59 23.40 17.32
CA ALA A 511 -3.22 24.45 16.50
C ALA A 511 -2.61 25.85 16.73
N GLY A 512 -2.13 26.15 17.94
CA GLY A 512 -1.81 27.52 18.39
C GLY A 512 -0.37 27.77 18.84
N ASN A 513 0.46 26.75 19.00
CA ASN A 513 1.86 26.87 19.37
C ASN A 513 2.76 26.83 18.10
N PRO A 514 3.52 27.89 17.78
CA PRO A 514 4.46 27.91 16.64
C PRO A 514 5.45 26.76 16.60
N LYS A 515 5.76 26.13 17.74
CA LYS A 515 6.60 24.93 17.85
C LYS A 515 6.11 23.73 17.01
N TYR A 516 4.83 23.68 16.66
CA TYR A 516 4.25 22.57 15.90
C TYR A 516 3.77 22.95 14.49
N HIS A 517 4.04 24.18 14.02
CA HIS A 517 3.53 24.65 12.73
C HIS A 517 3.91 23.74 11.55
N ASN A 518 5.18 23.28 11.53
CA ASN A 518 5.73 22.35 10.54
C ASN A 518 5.17 20.91 10.63
N TYR A 519 4.46 20.54 11.69
CA TYR A 519 3.89 19.19 11.87
C TYR A 519 2.43 19.16 11.36
N ALA A 520 2.21 19.55 10.10
CA ALA A 520 0.86 19.66 9.53
C ALA A 520 0.07 18.34 9.56
N TYR A 521 0.72 17.17 9.51
CA TYR A 521 0.04 15.90 9.80
C TYR A 521 -0.66 15.93 11.17
N GLY A 522 0.06 16.22 12.25
CA GLY A 522 -0.53 16.27 13.60
C GLY A 522 -1.63 17.32 13.73
N ARG A 523 -1.44 18.50 13.13
CA ARG A 523 -2.44 19.58 13.10
C ARG A 523 -3.71 19.16 12.35
N ASN A 524 -3.58 18.54 11.19
CA ASN A 524 -4.69 18.17 10.32
C ASN A 524 -5.41 16.91 10.81
N ILE A 525 -4.68 15.87 11.23
CA ILE A 525 -5.27 14.58 11.62
C ILE A 525 -6.11 14.68 12.89
N LEU A 526 -5.72 15.55 13.85
CA LEU A 526 -6.51 15.81 15.06
C LEU A 526 -7.87 16.44 14.73
N LEU A 527 -7.89 17.39 13.79
CA LEU A 527 -9.11 18.05 13.33
C LEU A 527 -10.00 17.09 12.51
N MET A 528 -9.39 16.23 11.69
CA MET A 528 -10.10 15.16 10.98
C MET A 528 -10.72 14.16 11.95
N TRP A 529 -9.98 13.70 12.97
CA TRP A 529 -10.49 12.82 14.03
C TRP A 529 -11.68 13.45 14.75
N GLN A 530 -11.59 14.72 15.16
CA GLN A 530 -12.69 15.43 15.82
C GLN A 530 -13.95 15.53 14.94
N THR A 531 -13.78 15.77 13.65
CA THR A 531 -14.88 15.80 12.67
C THR A 531 -15.52 14.42 12.46
N LEU A 532 -14.71 13.37 12.32
CA LEU A 532 -15.19 11.99 12.20
C LEU A 532 -15.91 11.55 13.50
N HIS A 533 -15.31 11.76 14.67
CA HIS A 533 -15.92 11.45 15.97
C HIS A 533 -17.26 12.18 16.17
N LYS A 534 -17.34 13.47 15.80
CA LYS A 534 -18.59 14.25 15.82
C LYS A 534 -19.67 13.62 14.93
N PHE A 535 -19.31 13.16 13.73
CA PHE A 535 -20.22 12.48 12.81
C PHE A 535 -20.65 11.10 13.33
N VAL A 536 -19.71 10.27 13.78
CA VAL A 536 -19.98 8.94 14.34
C VAL A 536 -20.90 9.04 15.55
N ALA A 537 -20.63 9.96 16.50
CA ALA A 537 -21.52 10.22 17.63
C ALA A 537 -22.94 10.62 17.19
N ALA A 538 -23.06 11.48 16.19
CA ALA A 538 -24.35 11.93 15.65
C ALA A 538 -25.12 10.83 14.90
N VAL A 539 -24.44 9.83 14.33
CA VAL A 539 -25.07 8.68 13.64
C VAL A 539 -25.43 7.56 14.62
N ILE A 540 -24.51 7.18 15.51
CA ILE A 540 -24.78 6.18 16.56
C ILE A 540 -25.92 6.64 17.48
N GLY A 541 -25.95 7.93 17.82
CA GLY A 541 -27.00 8.56 18.63
C GLY A 541 -28.42 8.53 18.05
N ILE A 542 -28.61 8.08 16.79
CA ILE A 542 -29.93 7.89 16.16
C ILE A 542 -30.60 6.62 16.66
N ASP A 543 -29.83 5.55 16.87
CA ASP A 543 -30.32 4.21 17.19
C ASP A 543 -29.94 3.74 18.61
N ILE A 544 -28.91 4.34 19.22
CA ILE A 544 -28.40 4.01 20.56
C ILE A 544 -28.39 5.28 21.42
N HIS A 545 -28.92 5.20 22.64
CA HIS A 545 -29.28 6.35 23.48
C HIS A 545 -28.79 6.30 24.93
N SER A 546 -28.33 5.15 25.43
CA SER A 546 -27.65 5.05 26.73
C SER A 546 -26.59 3.94 26.78
N ASP A 547 -25.65 4.05 27.71
CA ASP A 547 -24.59 3.06 27.91
C ASP A 547 -25.16 1.67 28.24
N GLU A 548 -26.27 1.59 28.97
CA GLU A 548 -26.91 0.32 29.30
C GLU A 548 -27.66 -0.33 28.10
N GLN A 549 -27.68 0.32 26.92
CA GLN A 549 -27.99 -0.34 25.65
C GLN A 549 -26.73 -0.94 25.02
N VAL A 550 -25.58 -0.26 25.08
CA VAL A 550 -24.29 -0.73 24.56
C VAL A 550 -23.81 -1.98 25.32
N GLU A 551 -23.86 -1.94 26.65
CA GLU A 551 -23.53 -3.08 27.52
C GLU A 551 -24.42 -4.32 27.25
N LYS A 552 -25.63 -4.12 26.72
CA LYS A 552 -26.61 -5.19 26.45
C LYS A 552 -26.73 -5.60 24.98
N ASP A 553 -26.03 -4.95 24.05
CA ASP A 553 -26.07 -5.37 22.65
C ASP A 553 -25.09 -6.53 22.42
N GLU A 554 -25.63 -7.74 22.33
CA GLU A 554 -24.90 -8.98 22.10
C GLU A 554 -24.02 -8.94 20.84
N GLN A 555 -24.35 -8.10 19.83
CA GLN A 555 -23.51 -7.93 18.64
C GLN A 555 -22.30 -7.02 18.91
N ILE A 556 -22.44 -5.98 19.73
CA ILE A 556 -21.31 -5.12 20.15
C ILE A 556 -20.35 -5.92 21.04
N GLN A 557 -20.89 -6.71 21.97
CA GLN A 557 -20.09 -7.58 22.81
C GLN A 557 -19.40 -8.68 21.96
N SER A 558 -20.13 -9.33 21.04
CA SER A 558 -19.53 -10.30 20.11
C SER A 558 -18.47 -9.66 19.19
N TRP A 559 -18.57 -8.37 18.84
CA TRP A 559 -17.53 -7.71 18.04
C TRP A 559 -16.25 -7.51 18.86
N SER A 560 -16.37 -7.03 20.10
CA SER A 560 -15.24 -6.90 21.03
C SER A 560 -14.59 -8.26 21.34
N GLU A 561 -15.37 -9.33 21.44
CA GLU A 561 -14.85 -10.70 21.61
C GLU A 561 -14.13 -11.23 20.36
N GLU A 562 -14.73 -11.12 19.17
CA GLU A 562 -14.14 -11.59 17.91
C GLU A 562 -12.83 -10.85 17.58
N MET A 563 -12.74 -9.55 17.88
CA MET A 563 -11.50 -8.75 17.73
C MET A 563 -10.37 -9.21 18.66
N ARG A 564 -10.69 -9.60 19.90
CA ARG A 564 -9.70 -9.93 20.94
C ARG A 564 -9.36 -11.42 21.04
N SER A 565 -10.18 -12.30 20.47
CA SER A 565 -10.01 -13.76 20.52
C SER A 565 -8.68 -14.23 19.93
N ASP A 566 -8.07 -15.26 20.54
CA ASP A 566 -6.87 -15.92 20.01
C ASP A 566 -7.13 -16.69 18.70
N GLU A 567 -8.36 -17.23 18.56
CA GLU A 567 -8.88 -17.87 17.35
C GLU A 567 -9.63 -16.87 16.44
N GLY A 568 -9.42 -15.57 16.67
CA GLY A 568 -10.05 -14.47 15.94
C GLY A 568 -9.04 -13.38 15.59
N GLY A 569 -9.38 -12.13 15.87
CA GLY A 569 -8.57 -10.97 15.50
C GLY A 569 -7.24 -10.81 16.23
N GLN A 570 -7.05 -11.45 17.40
CA GLN A 570 -5.85 -11.38 18.25
C GLN A 570 -5.48 -9.96 18.77
N LEU A 571 -6.28 -8.92 18.49
CA LEU A 571 -6.02 -7.53 18.88
C LEU A 571 -6.43 -7.30 20.34
N LYS A 572 -5.61 -7.75 21.29
CA LYS A 572 -5.90 -7.73 22.74
C LYS A 572 -6.20 -6.34 23.31
N SER A 573 -5.66 -5.28 22.70
CA SER A 573 -5.88 -3.87 23.02
C SER A 573 -7.22 -3.31 22.53
N PHE A 574 -7.98 -4.05 21.72
CA PHE A 574 -9.31 -3.62 21.32
C PHE A 574 -10.22 -3.53 22.57
N PRO A 575 -11.03 -2.47 22.72
CA PRO A 575 -11.81 -2.23 23.95
C PRO A 575 -12.88 -3.30 24.21
N GLU A 576 -13.22 -3.47 25.49
CA GLU A 576 -14.48 -4.11 25.90
C GLU A 576 -15.57 -3.04 25.95
N ILE A 577 -16.21 -2.78 24.81
CA ILE A 577 -17.09 -1.63 24.60
C ILE A 577 -18.36 -1.75 25.47
N LYS A 578 -18.52 -0.86 26.47
CA LYS A 578 -19.66 -0.85 27.40
C LYS A 578 -20.41 0.48 27.43
N THR A 579 -19.79 1.54 26.90
CA THR A 579 -20.36 2.89 26.81
C THR A 579 -20.48 3.38 25.37
N ILE A 580 -21.35 4.37 25.14
CA ILE A 580 -21.47 5.07 23.85
C ILE A 580 -20.14 5.76 23.49
N ALA A 581 -19.39 6.26 24.48
CA ALA A 581 -18.08 6.87 24.24
C ALA A 581 -17.08 5.86 23.63
N GLU A 582 -16.90 4.70 24.26
CA GLU A 582 -16.01 3.64 23.76
C GLU A 582 -16.46 3.12 22.39
N LEU A 583 -17.77 3.05 22.14
CA LEU A 583 -18.33 2.64 20.84
C LEU A 583 -18.02 3.67 19.75
N VAL A 584 -18.22 4.96 20.04
CA VAL A 584 -17.94 6.05 19.11
C VAL A 584 -16.45 6.14 18.82
N ASP A 585 -15.57 6.01 19.82
CA ASP A 585 -14.12 5.98 19.61
C ASP A 585 -13.68 4.78 18.76
N ALA A 586 -14.17 3.56 19.06
CA ALA A 586 -13.80 2.35 18.31
C ALA A 586 -14.27 2.41 16.84
N VAL A 587 -15.49 2.90 16.59
CA VAL A 587 -16.02 3.10 15.24
C VAL A 587 -15.31 4.25 14.50
N THR A 588 -14.97 5.33 15.21
CA THR A 588 -14.13 6.42 14.66
C THR A 588 -12.75 5.90 14.27
N MET A 589 -12.17 5.01 15.06
CA MET A 589 -10.85 4.41 14.77
C MET A 589 -10.88 3.61 13.46
N CYS A 590 -11.90 2.77 13.21
CA CYS A 590 -12.03 2.03 11.96
C CYS A 590 -12.06 2.99 10.75
N ILE A 591 -12.93 4.02 10.80
CA ILE A 591 -13.03 5.01 9.72
C ILE A 591 -11.72 5.81 9.58
N HIS A 592 -11.07 6.17 10.68
CA HIS A 592 -9.77 6.86 10.68
C HIS A 592 -8.68 6.01 10.02
N ILE A 593 -8.55 4.74 10.38
CA ILE A 593 -7.60 3.78 9.79
C ILE A 593 -7.87 3.67 8.29
N ALA A 594 -9.12 3.35 7.93
CA ALA A 594 -9.51 3.03 6.57
C ALA A 594 -9.39 4.22 5.60
N SER A 595 -9.52 5.45 6.09
CA SER A 595 -9.66 6.64 5.26
C SER A 595 -8.49 7.64 5.43
N PRO A 596 -8.50 8.61 6.39
CA PRO A 596 -7.47 9.65 6.43
C PRO A 596 -6.09 9.15 6.84
N GLN A 597 -5.99 8.07 7.64
CA GLN A 597 -4.69 7.52 8.04
C GLN A 597 -4.00 6.85 6.87
N HIS A 598 -4.69 5.92 6.17
CA HIS A 598 -4.17 5.31 4.96
C HIS A 598 -3.80 6.37 3.91
N THR A 599 -4.71 7.33 3.66
CA THR A 599 -4.47 8.42 2.70
C THR A 599 -3.16 9.16 3.00
N ALA A 600 -2.96 9.59 4.26
CA ALA A 600 -1.81 10.41 4.66
C ALA A 600 -0.44 9.70 4.55
N ILE A 601 -0.40 8.36 4.61
CA ILE A 601 0.85 7.57 4.56
C ILE A 601 1.10 6.90 3.20
N ASN A 602 0.07 6.76 2.35
CA ASN A 602 0.17 6.13 1.04
C ASN A 602 0.40 7.14 -0.09
N TYR A 603 -0.43 8.19 -0.19
CA TYR A 603 -0.52 9.13 -1.34
C TYR A 603 0.62 10.18 -1.40
N LEU A 604 1.79 9.74 -0.96
CA LEU A 604 3.05 10.47 -0.90
C LEU A 604 4.27 9.57 -1.15
N GLN A 605 4.10 8.25 -1.25
CA GLN A 605 5.19 7.32 -1.52
C GLN A 605 5.89 7.64 -2.83
N SER A 606 5.13 7.98 -3.89
CA SER A 606 5.71 8.29 -5.19
C SER A 606 6.62 9.52 -5.13
N TYR A 607 6.26 10.54 -4.36
CA TYR A 607 7.11 11.72 -4.13
C TYR A 607 8.36 11.40 -3.29
N TYR A 608 8.24 10.62 -2.21
CA TYR A 608 9.36 10.36 -1.30
C TYR A 608 10.31 9.22 -1.72
N MET A 609 9.87 8.27 -2.55
CA MET A 609 10.62 7.03 -2.81
C MET A 609 10.95 6.76 -4.28
N ALA A 610 10.22 7.33 -5.25
CA ALA A 610 10.54 7.12 -6.67
C ALA A 610 11.98 7.56 -7.00
N TYR A 611 12.43 8.63 -6.35
CA TYR A 611 13.86 8.98 -6.26
C TYR A 611 14.53 8.17 -5.14
N VAL A 612 14.95 6.95 -5.47
CA VAL A 612 15.49 5.93 -4.55
C VAL A 612 16.52 6.47 -3.53
N PRO A 613 17.46 7.38 -3.85
CA PRO A 613 18.42 7.90 -2.86
C PRO A 613 17.82 8.68 -1.69
N ASN A 614 16.57 9.16 -1.80
CA ASN A 614 15.90 9.89 -0.74
C ASN A 614 15.30 8.97 0.35
N LYS A 615 14.77 7.80 -0.03
CA LYS A 615 14.26 6.80 0.91
C LYS A 615 14.44 5.37 0.34
N PRO A 616 15.67 4.84 0.34
CA PRO A 616 15.95 3.50 -0.20
C PRO A 616 15.45 2.39 0.73
N SER A 617 15.15 1.23 0.16
CA SER A 617 14.61 0.04 0.83
C SER A 617 15.66 -0.83 1.56
N ALA A 618 16.93 -0.73 1.15
CA ALA A 618 18.07 -1.41 1.75
C ALA A 618 19.40 -0.72 1.42
N LEU A 619 20.46 -1.06 2.15
CA LEU A 619 21.84 -0.74 1.77
C LEU A 619 22.45 -1.91 0.95
N TYR A 620 23.27 -1.59 -0.05
CA TYR A 620 23.92 -2.56 -0.95
C TYR A 620 25.42 -2.78 -0.66
N ALA A 621 25.97 -2.00 0.28
CA ALA A 621 27.31 -2.19 0.85
C ALA A 621 27.24 -2.61 2.33
N PRO A 622 28.28 -3.29 2.86
CA PRO A 622 28.43 -3.51 4.30
C PRO A 622 28.39 -2.20 5.11
N LEU A 623 27.86 -2.28 6.33
CA LEU A 623 27.86 -1.16 7.26
C LEU A 623 29.24 -1.01 7.90
N PRO A 624 29.74 0.23 8.12
CA PRO A 624 31.01 0.45 8.79
C PRO A 624 30.92 -0.01 10.26
N LYS A 625 32.02 -0.58 10.74
CA LYS A 625 32.13 -1.27 12.03
C LYS A 625 32.72 -0.38 13.14
N SER A 626 33.20 0.81 12.79
CA SER A 626 33.70 1.83 13.72
C SER A 626 33.33 3.24 13.27
N LEU A 627 33.44 4.21 14.20
CA LEU A 627 33.28 5.63 13.87
C LEU A 627 34.42 6.14 12.98
N ASP A 628 35.64 5.62 13.13
CA ASP A 628 36.80 5.97 12.29
C ASP A 628 36.57 5.56 10.84
N GLU A 629 36.02 4.37 10.62
CA GLU A 629 35.64 3.88 9.29
C GLU A 629 34.54 4.75 8.68
N LEU A 630 33.44 5.00 9.41
CA LEU A 630 32.34 5.86 8.97
C LEU A 630 32.81 7.28 8.65
N THR A 631 33.65 7.89 9.50
CA THR A 631 34.15 9.26 9.28
C THR A 631 35.16 9.35 8.14
N SER A 632 35.80 8.25 7.73
CA SER A 632 36.62 8.22 6.53
C SER A 632 35.80 8.26 5.22
N TYR A 633 34.50 7.92 5.24
CA TYR A 633 33.68 7.75 4.03
C TYR A 633 33.69 8.97 3.10
N LYS A 634 33.55 8.69 1.82
CA LYS A 634 33.47 9.65 0.70
C LYS A 634 32.26 9.31 -0.17
N GLU A 635 32.02 10.10 -1.21
CA GLU A 635 30.91 9.90 -2.16
C GLU A 635 30.81 8.46 -2.65
N ALA A 636 31.92 7.84 -3.04
CA ALA A 636 31.96 6.44 -3.50
C ALA A 636 31.39 5.43 -2.48
N ASN A 637 31.55 5.65 -1.18
CA ASN A 637 30.97 4.77 -0.14
C ASN A 637 29.45 4.94 -0.03
N LEU A 638 28.93 6.14 -0.30
CA LEU A 638 27.51 6.43 -0.32
C LEU A 638 26.86 5.92 -1.61
N VAL A 639 27.52 6.10 -2.75
CA VAL A 639 27.14 5.58 -4.07
C VAL A 639 27.04 4.05 -4.02
N ALA A 640 28.05 3.36 -3.51
CA ALA A 640 28.04 1.90 -3.34
C ALA A 640 26.98 1.38 -2.35
N ALA A 641 26.35 2.26 -1.55
CA ALA A 641 25.26 1.87 -0.65
C ALA A 641 23.89 1.80 -1.36
N TYR A 642 23.75 2.36 -2.56
CA TYR A 642 22.52 2.38 -3.34
C TYR A 642 22.47 1.29 -4.43
N PRO A 643 21.29 0.91 -4.94
CA PRO A 643 21.14 -0.10 -6.00
C PRO A 643 21.56 0.39 -7.41
N ILE A 644 22.63 1.19 -7.53
CA ILE A 644 23.04 1.80 -8.81
C ILE A 644 23.51 0.73 -9.81
N GLU A 645 24.26 -0.27 -9.35
CA GLU A 645 24.66 -1.44 -10.15
C GLU A 645 23.57 -2.54 -10.18
N HIS A 646 22.42 -2.30 -9.54
CA HIS A 646 21.35 -3.26 -9.28
C HIS A 646 20.03 -2.76 -9.88
N SER A 647 20.00 -2.67 -11.21
CA SER A 647 18.93 -1.99 -11.97
C SER A 647 17.54 -2.61 -11.82
N ARG A 648 17.43 -3.90 -11.44
CA ARG A 648 16.13 -4.55 -11.12
C ARG A 648 15.61 -4.03 -9.78
N GLU A 649 16.47 -4.02 -8.76
CA GLU A 649 16.18 -3.58 -7.40
C GLU A 649 15.91 -2.08 -7.34
N TRP A 650 16.63 -1.27 -8.14
CA TRP A 650 16.31 0.16 -8.33
C TRP A 650 14.95 0.34 -8.99
N LEU A 651 14.67 -0.39 -10.10
CA LEU A 651 13.38 -0.30 -10.79
C LEU A 651 12.23 -0.59 -9.84
N LEU A 652 12.29 -1.71 -9.11
CA LEU A 652 11.29 -2.09 -8.12
C LEU A 652 11.17 -1.05 -7.01
N SER A 653 12.28 -0.57 -6.43
CA SER A 653 12.26 0.47 -5.38
C SER A 653 11.59 1.76 -5.86
N SER A 654 11.84 2.18 -7.10
CA SER A 654 11.26 3.38 -7.69
C SER A 654 9.77 3.25 -8.07
N HIS A 655 9.25 2.01 -8.12
CA HIS A 655 7.99 1.69 -8.78
C HIS A 655 6.94 1.05 -7.87
N VAL A 656 7.34 0.36 -6.80
CA VAL A 656 6.43 -0.07 -5.72
C VAL A 656 5.50 1.06 -5.27
N PRO A 657 5.96 2.31 -5.04
CA PRO A 657 5.10 3.46 -4.78
C PRO A 657 3.96 3.71 -5.78
N HIS A 658 4.14 3.36 -7.05
CA HIS A 658 3.12 3.51 -8.09
C HIS A 658 2.25 2.26 -8.26
N LEU A 659 2.67 1.11 -7.70
CA LEU A 659 1.82 -0.07 -7.54
C LEU A 659 0.99 0.01 -6.24
N LEU A 660 1.36 0.91 -5.32
CA LEU A 660 0.69 1.17 -4.06
C LEU A 660 -0.19 2.43 -4.07
N SER A 661 0.07 3.40 -4.96
CA SER A 661 -0.72 4.63 -5.08
C SER A 661 -1.32 4.81 -6.48
N TYR A 662 -2.65 4.76 -6.59
CA TYR A 662 -3.39 5.33 -7.72
C TYR A 662 -3.98 6.70 -7.31
N ARG A 663 -4.82 7.31 -8.17
CA ARG A 663 -5.54 8.55 -7.80
C ARG A 663 -6.94 8.19 -7.35
N VAL A 664 -7.34 8.67 -6.17
CA VAL A 664 -8.72 8.54 -5.65
C VAL A 664 -9.70 9.10 -6.67
N ALA A 665 -10.72 8.31 -7.02
CA ALA A 665 -11.77 8.73 -7.95
C ALA A 665 -12.84 9.59 -7.24
N GLU A 666 -13.58 10.40 -8.01
CA GLU A 666 -14.60 11.33 -7.48
C GLU A 666 -15.74 10.60 -6.74
N ASP A 667 -15.99 9.33 -7.05
CA ASP A 667 -16.97 8.48 -6.40
C ASP A 667 -16.45 7.81 -5.11
N GLN A 668 -15.12 7.75 -4.91
CA GLN A 668 -14.44 6.95 -3.88
C GLN A 668 -13.83 7.75 -2.71
N ASN A 669 -14.31 8.97 -2.42
CA ASN A 669 -13.80 9.85 -1.34
C ASN A 669 -14.84 10.14 -0.23
N LEU A 670 -14.36 10.57 0.94
CA LEU A 670 -15.20 10.92 2.10
C LEU A 670 -16.25 11.99 1.79
N LEU A 671 -15.91 12.99 0.97
CA LEU A 671 -16.80 14.08 0.64
C LEU A 671 -18.03 13.58 -0.16
N ASN A 672 -17.81 12.69 -1.13
CA ASN A 672 -18.89 12.07 -1.89
C ASN A 672 -19.72 11.09 -1.04
N PHE A 673 -19.09 10.35 -0.12
CA PHE A 673 -19.79 9.53 0.87
C PHE A 673 -20.75 10.37 1.74
N ALA A 674 -20.27 11.49 2.29
CA ALA A 674 -21.09 12.41 3.09
C ALA A 674 -22.25 13.00 2.27
N LEU A 675 -21.96 13.48 1.05
CA LEU A 675 -22.95 14.06 0.14
C LEU A 675 -24.04 13.06 -0.28
N SER A 676 -23.64 11.82 -0.59
CA SER A 676 -24.55 10.75 -1.01
C SER A 676 -25.43 10.29 0.14
N THR A 677 -24.84 10.10 1.33
CA THR A 677 -25.57 9.74 2.55
C THR A 677 -26.60 10.82 2.91
N ALA A 678 -26.22 12.11 2.86
CA ALA A 678 -27.14 13.22 3.13
C ALA A 678 -28.33 13.25 2.16
N LYS A 679 -28.08 13.10 0.86
CA LYS A 679 -29.12 13.09 -0.19
C LYS A 679 -30.07 11.90 -0.05
N LEU A 680 -29.55 10.68 0.13
CA LEU A 680 -30.35 9.48 0.29
C LEU A 680 -31.17 9.51 1.58
N ALA A 681 -30.56 9.88 2.71
CA ALA A 681 -31.26 10.03 3.98
C ALA A 681 -32.39 11.07 3.89
N THR A 682 -32.19 12.17 3.15
CA THR A 682 -33.26 13.15 2.88
C THR A 682 -34.41 12.53 2.08
N LEU A 683 -34.11 11.81 0.99
CA LEU A 683 -35.13 11.15 0.15
C LEU A 683 -35.91 10.05 0.91
N HIS A 684 -35.28 9.40 1.88
CA HIS A 684 -35.91 8.38 2.73
C HIS A 684 -36.54 8.96 4.03
N ASN A 685 -36.55 10.28 4.21
CA ASN A 685 -37.07 11.00 5.39
C ASN A 685 -36.31 10.69 6.71
N HIS A 686 -35.08 10.18 6.64
CA HIS A 686 -34.21 9.92 7.79
C HIS A 686 -33.53 11.22 8.25
N GLY A 687 -34.32 12.16 8.80
CA GLY A 687 -33.90 13.55 9.03
C GLY A 687 -32.64 13.74 9.88
N GLN A 688 -32.43 12.92 10.92
CA GLN A 688 -31.21 12.99 11.76
C GLN A 688 -29.95 12.55 10.99
N LEU A 689 -30.03 11.46 10.23
CA LEU A 689 -28.92 10.97 9.40
C LEU A 689 -28.61 11.96 8.26
N ALA A 690 -29.65 12.57 7.68
CA ALA A 690 -29.49 13.62 6.68
C ALA A 690 -28.75 14.84 7.25
N ALA A 691 -29.10 15.28 8.45
CA ALA A 691 -28.42 16.37 9.14
C ALA A 691 -26.98 16.02 9.52
N ALA A 692 -26.72 14.83 10.06
CA ALA A 692 -25.38 14.38 10.44
C ALA A 692 -24.43 14.30 9.23
N ALA A 693 -24.88 13.72 8.11
CA ALA A 693 -24.09 13.60 6.89
C ALA A 693 -23.92 14.96 6.17
N ALA A 694 -24.93 15.83 6.19
CA ALA A 694 -24.80 17.20 5.65
C ALA A 694 -23.82 18.04 6.49
N GLN A 695 -23.79 17.85 7.81
CA GLN A 695 -22.82 18.49 8.70
C GLN A 695 -21.40 17.97 8.43
N LEU A 696 -21.21 16.65 8.27
CA LEU A 696 -19.91 16.07 7.88
C LEU A 696 -19.42 16.69 6.55
N TYR A 697 -20.28 16.75 5.53
CA TYR A 697 -19.93 17.38 4.25
C TYR A 697 -19.49 18.85 4.41
N ALA A 698 -20.20 19.62 5.23
CA ALA A 698 -19.86 21.02 5.50
C ALA A 698 -18.58 21.17 6.35
N ASP A 699 -18.31 20.25 7.28
CA ASP A 699 -17.10 20.24 8.10
C ASP A 699 -15.87 19.86 7.27
N LEU A 700 -15.96 18.83 6.40
CA LEU A 700 -14.88 18.43 5.49
C LEU A 700 -14.45 19.59 4.55
N LEU A 701 -15.39 20.37 4.03
CA LEU A 701 -15.08 21.56 3.22
C LEU A 701 -14.39 22.69 4.03
N GLN A 702 -14.72 22.84 5.31
CA GLN A 702 -14.02 23.78 6.20
C GLN A 702 -12.60 23.29 6.54
N LEU A 703 -12.44 21.97 6.76
CA LEU A 703 -11.13 21.36 6.97
C LEU A 703 -10.22 21.53 5.74
N ALA A 704 -10.74 21.46 4.51
CA ALA A 704 -9.95 21.65 3.29
C ALA A 704 -9.26 23.03 3.24
N GLU A 705 -10.00 24.13 3.46
CA GLU A 705 -9.40 25.47 3.49
C GLU A 705 -8.50 25.70 4.73
N LEU A 706 -8.78 25.03 5.85
CA LEU A 706 -7.93 25.10 7.05
C LEU A 706 -6.61 24.34 6.88
N PHE A 707 -6.62 23.14 6.29
CA PHE A 707 -5.39 22.37 6.00
C PHE A 707 -4.51 23.10 4.99
N LYS A 708 -5.14 23.77 4.02
CA LYS A 708 -4.53 24.71 3.06
C LYS A 708 -4.10 26.04 3.69
N SER A 709 -4.48 26.36 4.93
CA SER A 709 -3.82 27.40 5.75
C SER A 709 -2.58 26.81 6.43
N ASN A 710 -2.74 25.67 7.12
CA ASN A 710 -1.65 24.98 7.79
C ASN A 710 -0.46 24.67 6.85
N SER A 711 -0.73 24.36 5.57
CA SER A 711 0.29 24.18 4.53
C SER A 711 1.04 25.47 4.13
N LYS A 712 0.40 26.65 4.20
CA LYS A 712 1.04 27.95 3.91
C LYS A 712 1.86 28.47 5.11
N GLU A 713 1.65 27.87 6.28
CA GLU A 713 2.35 28.21 7.51
C GLU A 713 3.67 27.44 7.68
N LEU A 714 3.95 26.44 6.82
CA LEU A 714 5.19 25.65 6.82
C LEU A 714 6.43 26.48 6.40
N ASP A 715 7.58 26.22 7.02
CA ASP A 715 8.86 26.85 6.64
C ASP A 715 9.26 26.56 5.18
N ASP A 716 8.95 25.35 4.68
CA ASP A 716 9.25 24.96 3.29
C ASP A 716 8.06 25.20 2.36
N GLN A 717 8.13 26.29 1.59
CA GLN A 717 7.12 26.69 0.60
C GLN A 717 7.44 26.24 -0.84
N LYS A 718 8.26 25.19 -1.04
CA LYS A 718 8.55 24.64 -2.39
C LYS A 718 7.36 23.91 -3.02
N LYS A 719 6.55 23.25 -2.18
CA LYS A 719 5.33 22.51 -2.52
C LYS A 719 4.35 22.60 -1.32
N PRO A 720 3.03 22.55 -1.54
CA PRO A 720 2.04 22.49 -0.46
C PRO A 720 2.04 21.13 0.28
N TYR A 721 1.07 20.94 1.18
CA TYR A 721 0.78 19.68 1.87
C TYR A 721 -0.72 19.38 1.77
N ASP A 722 -1.14 18.94 0.59
CA ASP A 722 -2.54 18.70 0.22
C ASP A 722 -2.88 17.18 0.25
N VAL A 723 -1.97 16.30 0.69
CA VAL A 723 -2.21 14.84 0.79
C VAL A 723 -3.37 14.49 1.73
N MET A 724 -3.67 15.39 2.67
CA MET A 724 -4.75 15.25 3.64
C MET A 724 -6.01 16.04 3.23
N ASP A 725 -6.08 16.56 2.01
CA ASP A 725 -7.25 17.31 1.54
C ASP A 725 -8.53 16.45 1.68
N PRO A 726 -9.51 16.86 2.51
CA PRO A 726 -10.74 16.12 2.75
C PRO A 726 -11.58 15.87 1.49
N THR A 727 -11.36 16.64 0.42
CA THR A 727 -12.04 16.49 -0.87
C THR A 727 -11.45 15.36 -1.73
N PHE A 728 -10.19 14.97 -1.49
CA PHE A 728 -9.51 13.86 -2.18
C PHE A 728 -9.25 12.64 -1.28
N THR A 729 -9.49 12.74 0.04
CA THR A 729 -9.29 11.64 1.00
C THR A 729 -10.17 10.44 0.67
N ALA A 730 -9.58 9.26 0.45
CA ALA A 730 -10.26 8.02 0.08
C ALA A 730 -11.30 7.60 1.13
N VAL A 731 -12.41 6.99 0.72
CA VAL A 731 -13.48 6.53 1.64
C VAL A 731 -13.10 5.25 2.40
N SER A 732 -12.31 4.39 1.76
CA SER A 732 -11.83 3.09 2.23
C SER A 732 -10.36 2.90 1.91
N ILE A 733 -9.75 1.79 2.35
CA ILE A 733 -8.38 1.45 1.96
C ILE A 733 -8.35 1.13 0.47
N LEU A 734 -7.67 1.98 -0.29
CA LEU A 734 -7.48 1.88 -1.73
C LEU A 734 -6.00 2.05 -2.06
N LEU A 735 -5.55 1.37 -3.12
CA LEU A 735 -4.29 1.69 -3.78
C LEU A 735 -4.46 3.04 -4.48
#